data_AF-A0AAQ4EI71-F1
#
_entry.id   AF-A0AAQ4EI71-F1
#
_cell.length_a   1.000
_cell.length_b   1.000
_cell.length_c   1.000
_cell.angle_alpha   90.00
_cell.angle_beta   90.00
_cell.angle_gamma   90.00
#
_symmetry.space_group_name_H-M   'P 1'
#
loop_
_entity.id
_entity.type
_entity.pdbx_description
1 polymer ?
#
loop_
_entity_poly.entity_id
_entity_poly.type
_entity_poly.pdbx_seq_one_letter_code
_entity_poly.pdbx_strand_id
1 'polypeptide(L)'
;WDGTRRCFIFSHRCVLDASTEGSNKVADFSPSNEAYEALLQRDLVMNVYRDGHWGSFRHQSVPWSEGLKVATKFAVMNVQTRGDLSSLQWYESPLRYASPSSGTDPSRVLCDVYYSALNFRDVMLASGKVPPDVPRGKLAALDCVIGLEFSGRDRRGRRVAGMVPYEAIATRVRADPHFLWEVPESWTLEEACTVPVAYVTAYYALLVRGNMQPGESLLVHSGSGGVGQAAIAIALSMGCTVFTTVGSMEKRQFLKRRFPQLQDWHFANSRDLSFEEHVLSQTNGKGVNLVLNSLAEEKLKASVRCLAPHGRFLEIGKFDIAKNNPLGMSVFLKNVTFHGILLDTMMGNDPFVVAEKRRVVELVREGIVSGVVRPLDTIRYTRDQVEDAFRFMASGKHIGKVVIQIRPEETHCKVGVASPLTLEALARPCFYEHKSYVIVGGLGGFGLELAEWMVTRGCRKLLLTSRSGARTGYQRLCLHRWRSFGATVFTTKLDASTKEGARRIVEQAAVMGIVGGIFNLAMVLRDALIENQTAETFEDVCKPKVAATQFLDVASRDLCPELDHFVVFSSMVCGRGNAGQTNYGYANSVMERICERRVAAGLPGLAIQWGAIGDVGVVHEAMGDDQVVAGVVSQRIASCMAVMDSFLSQSHPIVSSFVKADLSTSSEGRDKRDLVQSIAHILGVKDPSTLNPNISLGELGIDSLMSVEVKQTLERDYDLTLSTQEIRQLTVARLREIGQGFGEISASQEKTVQPEKEHEDTLDVARLTFTEELIPDRVIVEMNGLDGASPVFIMHPIEGHVRALYEMATHLPVRAVGMQWTPDIPEHSIVEMAAVYVQKLLELQPEGPYHVAGYSLGATIAFEMALQLQSSGHTVGSLTLLDGAPLFINEHSAHRRTRCTLNRDEQETLLFAGFLAQYMDLDVPEVRKQLGQFPSYEAKQEAAIDILLAAFPDVRPSREDVATAMRLYYKFLRAGSFYRPNARYHGDVTLIKASRPRLTAQQLPPDYGLSECCDGNVHVEVVEGRHEDFLLGQGAQRCATIIARNVQH
;
A
#
# COMPACT_ATOMS: atom_id res chain seq x y z
N TRP A 1 48.90 47.17 -2.72
CA TRP A 1 48.78 47.10 -1.26
C TRP A 1 48.24 48.44 -0.79
N ASP A 2 46.96 48.51 -0.47
CA ASP A 2 46.48 49.07 0.81
C ASP A 2 45.09 48.46 1.10
N GLY A 3 44.74 48.32 2.36
CA GLY A 3 43.61 47.51 2.81
C GLY A 3 42.33 48.30 3.03
N THR A 4 41.26 47.98 2.28
CA THR A 4 39.85 48.09 2.69
C THR A 4 38.93 47.64 1.55
N ARG A 5 38.75 46.33 1.35
CA ARG A 5 37.63 45.80 0.56
C ARG A 5 36.61 45.17 1.49
N ARG A 6 35.61 45.97 1.86
CA ARG A 6 34.35 45.48 2.43
C ARG A 6 33.73 44.47 1.47
N CYS A 7 33.12 43.42 2.01
CA CYS A 7 32.37 42.46 1.21
C CYS A 7 31.15 43.17 0.58
N PHE A 8 31.16 43.36 -0.74
CA PHE A 8 30.02 43.87 -1.47
C PHE A 8 29.11 42.70 -1.85
N ILE A 9 28.07 42.47 -1.05
CA ILE A 9 26.93 41.65 -1.46
C ILE A 9 26.21 42.43 -2.57
N PHE A 10 26.47 42.09 -3.83
CA PHE A 10 25.72 42.65 -4.95
C PHE A 10 24.30 42.09 -4.92
N SER A 11 23.34 42.94 -4.56
CA SER A 11 21.92 42.65 -4.57
C SER A 11 21.40 42.60 -6.02
N HIS A 12 21.59 41.45 -6.69
CA HIS A 12 21.11 41.27 -8.06
C HIS A 12 19.60 41.61 -8.18
N ARG A 13 19.28 42.40 -9.20
CA ARG A 13 17.91 42.79 -9.59
C ARG A 13 17.61 42.20 -10.95
N CYS A 14 16.53 41.44 -11.05
CA CYS A 14 16.10 40.85 -12.31
C CYS A 14 15.09 41.77 -12.99
N VAL A 15 15.31 42.04 -14.29
CA VAL A 15 14.38 42.69 -15.20
C VAL A 15 14.16 41.73 -16.36
N LEU A 16 12.93 41.23 -16.51
CA LEU A 16 12.58 40.19 -17.47
C LEU A 16 11.37 40.64 -18.30
N ASP A 17 11.52 40.68 -19.63
CA ASP A 17 10.37 40.74 -20.53
C ASP A 17 9.80 39.32 -20.73
N ALA A 18 8.59 39.11 -20.24
CA ALA A 18 7.81 37.88 -20.37
C ALA A 18 6.57 38.07 -21.27
N SER A 19 6.53 39.14 -22.05
CA SER A 19 5.45 39.44 -22.99
C SER A 19 5.31 38.37 -24.07
N THR A 20 4.09 38.20 -24.57
CA THR A 20 3.74 37.18 -25.57
C THR A 20 4.04 37.64 -26.99
N GLU A 21 4.03 36.73 -27.97
CA GLU A 21 4.33 37.10 -29.36
C GLU A 21 3.20 37.97 -29.95
N GLY A 22 3.55 39.19 -30.37
CA GLY A 22 2.62 40.16 -30.97
C GLY A 22 2.22 41.34 -30.09
N SER A 23 2.72 41.44 -28.85
CA SER A 23 2.38 42.53 -27.93
C SER A 23 3.45 43.63 -27.81
N ASN A 24 3.11 44.72 -27.10
CA ASN A 24 4.03 45.79 -26.74
C ASN A 24 5.15 45.22 -25.87
N LYS A 25 6.35 45.05 -26.44
CA LYS A 25 7.57 44.77 -25.68
C LYS A 25 8.06 46.00 -24.95
N VAL A 26 8.80 45.80 -23.87
CA VAL A 26 9.52 46.91 -23.24
C VAL A 26 10.71 47.33 -24.13
N ALA A 27 11.05 48.61 -24.14
CA ALA A 27 12.27 49.10 -24.79
C ALA A 27 13.51 48.46 -24.13
N ASP A 28 14.64 48.38 -24.84
CA ASP A 28 15.88 47.81 -24.27
C ASP A 28 16.27 48.48 -22.95
N PHE A 29 16.77 47.66 -22.00
CA PHE A 29 17.09 48.13 -20.66
C PHE A 29 18.17 49.21 -20.70
N SER A 30 17.80 50.43 -20.27
CA SER A 30 18.71 51.55 -20.07
C SER A 30 18.40 52.21 -18.73
N PRO A 31 19.40 52.40 -17.84
CA PRO A 31 19.20 53.10 -16.57
C PRO A 31 18.74 54.56 -16.71
N SER A 32 18.88 55.14 -17.91
CA SER A 32 18.51 56.52 -18.24
C SER A 32 17.13 56.66 -18.91
N ASN A 33 16.41 55.55 -19.11
CA ASN A 33 15.10 55.55 -19.74
C ASN A 33 14.00 55.66 -18.67
N GLU A 34 13.14 56.67 -18.79
CA GLU A 34 12.04 56.98 -17.86
C GLU A 34 11.14 55.75 -17.56
N ALA A 35 10.98 54.85 -18.53
CA ALA A 35 10.21 53.60 -18.36
C ALA A 35 10.77 52.66 -17.27
N TYR A 36 12.03 52.83 -16.88
CA TYR A 36 12.73 52.05 -15.87
C TYR A 36 13.01 52.81 -14.57
N GLU A 37 12.89 54.13 -14.55
CA GLU A 37 13.22 54.97 -13.38
C GLU A 37 12.39 54.55 -12.16
N ALA A 38 11.09 54.36 -12.34
CA ALA A 38 10.17 53.91 -11.29
C ALA A 38 10.47 52.50 -10.75
N LEU A 39 11.19 51.65 -11.50
CA LEU A 39 11.62 50.33 -11.03
C LEU A 39 12.92 50.43 -10.23
N LEU A 40 13.88 51.21 -10.73
CA LEU A 40 15.15 51.48 -10.04
C LEU A 40 14.91 52.15 -8.67
N GLN A 41 13.92 53.05 -8.58
CA GLN A 41 13.49 53.65 -7.31
C GLN A 41 12.82 52.64 -6.35
N ARG A 42 12.16 51.59 -6.86
CA ARG A 42 11.47 50.58 -6.04
C ARG A 42 12.35 49.41 -5.60
N ASP A 43 13.50 49.24 -6.25
CA ASP A 43 14.55 48.27 -5.89
C ASP A 43 14.07 46.80 -5.70
N LEU A 44 13.04 46.39 -6.44
CA LEU A 44 12.45 45.06 -6.30
C LEU A 44 13.36 43.98 -6.91
N VAL A 45 13.49 42.83 -6.22
CA VAL A 45 14.33 41.70 -6.65
C VAL A 45 13.93 41.13 -8.01
N MET A 46 12.63 41.05 -8.30
CA MET A 46 12.07 40.46 -9.51
C MET A 46 11.07 41.43 -10.15
N ASN A 47 11.43 41.93 -11.34
CA ASN A 47 10.63 42.84 -12.15
C ASN A 47 10.31 42.14 -13.47
N VAL A 48 9.06 41.69 -13.62
CA VAL A 48 8.58 41.01 -14.82
C VAL A 48 7.68 41.99 -15.57
N TYR A 49 8.02 42.26 -16.82
CA TYR A 49 7.15 42.96 -17.75
C TYR A 49 6.33 41.96 -18.54
N ARG A 50 5.02 42.21 -18.67
CA ARG A 50 4.14 41.39 -19.50
C ARG A 50 3.06 42.26 -20.12
N ASP A 51 3.08 42.35 -21.45
CA ASP A 51 1.98 42.88 -22.27
C ASP A 51 1.49 44.25 -21.74
N GLY A 52 2.41 45.20 -21.54
CA GLY A 52 2.14 46.54 -21.01
C GLY A 52 2.33 46.74 -19.49
N HIS A 53 2.42 45.67 -18.70
CA HIS A 53 2.30 45.74 -17.24
C HIS A 53 3.56 45.24 -16.51
N TRP A 54 3.97 45.97 -15.48
CA TRP A 54 5.03 45.57 -14.56
C TRP A 54 4.47 44.80 -13.36
N GLY A 55 5.12 43.68 -13.03
CA GLY A 55 4.76 42.83 -11.90
C GLY A 55 5.87 41.85 -11.53
N SER A 56 5.48 40.68 -11.04
CA SER A 56 6.38 39.63 -10.55
C SER A 56 5.65 38.30 -10.53
N PHE A 57 6.32 37.17 -10.79
CA PHE A 57 5.69 35.86 -10.57
C PHE A 57 5.42 35.63 -9.08
N ARG A 58 4.22 35.12 -8.77
CA ARG A 58 3.74 34.85 -7.41
C ARG A 58 2.97 33.54 -7.39
N HIS A 59 3.28 32.68 -6.43
CA HIS A 59 2.43 31.55 -6.09
C HIS A 59 1.18 32.05 -5.40
N GLN A 60 0.01 31.60 -5.87
CA GLN A 60 -1.28 31.84 -5.24
C GLN A 60 -1.86 30.49 -4.83
N SER A 61 -2.50 30.44 -3.66
CA SER A 61 -3.23 29.23 -3.26
C SER A 61 -4.46 29.10 -4.14
N VAL A 62 -4.49 28.07 -4.99
CA VAL A 62 -5.72 27.67 -5.68
C VAL A 62 -6.57 26.93 -4.64
N PRO A 63 -7.79 27.38 -4.33
CA PRO A 63 -8.64 26.67 -3.38
C PRO A 63 -8.88 25.25 -3.88
N TRP A 64 -8.60 24.26 -3.03
CA TRP A 64 -8.85 22.85 -3.30
C TRP A 64 -10.36 22.59 -3.27
N SER A 65 -11.05 23.03 -4.33
CA SER A 65 -12.41 22.60 -4.64
C SER A 65 -12.44 21.08 -4.83
N GLU A 66 -13.57 20.44 -4.52
CA GLU A 66 -13.78 18.99 -4.46
C GLU A 66 -13.75 18.28 -5.84
N GLY A 67 -12.79 18.62 -6.69
CA GLY A 67 -12.76 18.30 -8.11
C GLY A 67 -13.55 19.30 -8.95
N LEU A 68 -13.08 19.55 -10.18
CA LEU A 68 -13.82 20.35 -11.16
C LEU A 68 -15.11 19.61 -11.54
N LYS A 69 -16.29 20.23 -11.40
CA LYS A 69 -17.55 19.67 -11.92
C LYS A 69 -17.73 20.07 -13.39
N VAL A 70 -18.05 19.09 -14.23
CA VAL A 70 -18.31 19.27 -15.66
C VAL A 70 -19.71 18.78 -16.03
N ALA A 71 -20.41 19.55 -16.86
CA ALA A 71 -21.71 19.16 -17.41
C ALA A 71 -21.52 18.14 -18.53
N THR A 72 -21.78 16.85 -18.24
CA THR A 72 -21.50 15.74 -19.18
C THR A 72 -22.74 14.89 -19.46
N LYS A 73 -22.79 14.30 -20.67
CA LYS A 73 -23.80 13.32 -21.09
C LYS A 73 -23.43 11.88 -20.70
N PHE A 74 -22.18 11.69 -20.25
CA PHE A 74 -21.60 10.40 -19.87
C PHE A 74 -21.14 10.51 -18.42
N ALA A 75 -22.02 10.19 -17.48
CA ALA A 75 -21.71 10.17 -16.04
C ALA A 75 -21.96 8.77 -15.46
N VAL A 76 -21.18 8.40 -14.46
CA VAL A 76 -21.26 7.15 -13.71
C VAL A 76 -21.16 7.46 -12.21
N MET A 77 -22.01 6.83 -11.40
CA MET A 77 -21.94 6.96 -9.95
C MET A 77 -20.81 6.08 -9.40
N ASN A 78 -20.00 6.61 -8.49
CA ASN A 78 -18.97 5.83 -7.81
C ASN A 78 -18.77 6.28 -6.36
N VAL A 79 -18.17 5.40 -5.56
CA VAL A 79 -17.76 5.68 -4.18
C VAL A 79 -16.31 6.15 -4.20
N GLN A 80 -16.02 7.35 -3.68
CA GLN A 80 -14.65 7.86 -3.58
C GLN A 80 -13.84 7.10 -2.50
N THR A 81 -14.45 6.89 -1.33
CA THR A 81 -13.83 6.26 -0.15
C THR A 81 -14.63 5.03 0.25
N ARG A 82 -14.12 3.84 -0.07
CA ARG A 82 -14.80 2.57 0.28
C ARG A 82 -14.98 2.46 1.79
N GLY A 83 -16.17 2.05 2.21
CA GLY A 83 -16.61 2.07 3.61
C GLY A 83 -17.49 3.27 3.94
N ASP A 84 -17.36 4.39 3.23
CA ASP A 84 -18.14 5.62 3.45
C ASP A 84 -19.12 5.90 2.30
N LEU A 85 -20.41 5.71 2.58
CA LEU A 85 -21.50 5.97 1.63
C LEU A 85 -21.74 7.47 1.36
N SER A 86 -21.29 8.38 2.23
CA SER A 86 -21.39 9.83 1.96
C SER A 86 -20.46 10.30 0.84
N SER A 87 -19.47 9.46 0.50
CA SER A 87 -18.53 9.68 -0.60
C SER A 87 -19.04 9.22 -1.98
N LEU A 88 -20.34 8.92 -2.10
CA LEU A 88 -21.01 8.60 -3.37
C LEU A 88 -21.19 9.85 -4.23
N GLN A 89 -20.48 9.95 -5.36
CA GLN A 89 -20.62 11.07 -6.29
C GLN A 89 -20.70 10.62 -7.76
N TRP A 90 -21.30 11.48 -8.59
CA TRP A 90 -21.28 11.34 -10.04
C TRP A 90 -19.90 11.74 -10.58
N TYR A 91 -19.26 10.84 -11.31
CA TYR A 91 -18.00 11.06 -12.04
C TYR A 91 -18.24 11.04 -13.55
N GLU A 92 -17.38 11.73 -14.30
CA GLU A 92 -17.36 11.57 -15.75
C GLU A 92 -17.00 10.12 -16.13
N SER A 93 -17.82 9.53 -16.99
CA SER A 93 -17.67 8.14 -17.41
C SER A 93 -16.60 7.99 -18.50
N PRO A 94 -15.70 6.97 -18.40
CA PRO A 94 -14.73 6.65 -19.45
C PRO A 94 -15.35 6.42 -20.84
N LEU A 95 -16.66 6.16 -20.93
CA LEU A 95 -17.38 6.01 -22.19
C LEU A 95 -17.35 7.27 -23.09
N ARG A 96 -17.09 8.47 -22.53
CA ARG A 96 -16.80 9.67 -23.33
C ARG A 96 -15.54 9.52 -24.18
N TYR A 97 -14.55 8.76 -23.70
CA TYR A 97 -13.22 8.63 -24.27
C TYR A 97 -13.04 7.35 -25.10
N ALA A 98 -14.05 6.47 -25.14
CA ALA A 98 -14.05 5.28 -25.99
C ALA A 98 -14.04 5.66 -27.49
N SER A 99 -13.40 4.84 -28.33
CA SER A 99 -13.32 5.13 -29.78
C SER A 99 -14.72 5.24 -30.44
N PRO A 100 -14.96 6.17 -31.38
CA PRO A 100 -16.21 6.20 -32.16
C PRO A 100 -16.51 4.88 -32.88
N SER A 101 -15.46 4.20 -33.39
CA SER A 101 -15.57 2.87 -34.02
C SER A 101 -15.89 1.73 -33.04
N SER A 102 -15.73 1.96 -31.73
CA SER A 102 -16.25 1.03 -30.71
C SER A 102 -17.79 1.05 -30.63
N GLY A 103 -18.42 2.04 -31.28
CA GLY A 103 -19.85 2.08 -31.55
C GLY A 103 -20.30 1.23 -32.74
N THR A 104 -19.38 0.68 -33.53
CA THR A 104 -19.65 -0.29 -34.62
C THR A 104 -19.17 -1.70 -34.29
N ASP A 105 -18.62 -1.90 -33.09
CA ASP A 105 -18.29 -3.22 -32.54
C ASP A 105 -19.57 -4.04 -32.32
N PRO A 106 -19.81 -5.12 -33.09
CA PRO A 106 -21.04 -5.91 -32.96
C PRO A 106 -21.13 -6.65 -31.62
N SER A 107 -20.05 -6.71 -30.82
CA SER A 107 -20.04 -7.36 -29.51
C SER A 107 -20.61 -6.52 -28.37
N ARG A 108 -20.85 -5.21 -28.55
CA ARG A 108 -21.41 -4.34 -27.49
C ARG A 108 -22.36 -3.26 -28.00
N VAL A 109 -23.53 -3.16 -27.36
CA VAL A 109 -24.56 -2.15 -27.66
C VAL A 109 -24.50 -1.02 -26.63
N LEU A 110 -24.36 0.22 -27.11
CA LEU A 110 -24.52 1.41 -26.26
C LEU A 110 -26.02 1.64 -25.98
N CYS A 111 -26.38 1.72 -24.71
CA CYS A 111 -27.74 1.98 -24.26
C CYS A 111 -27.80 3.25 -23.40
N ASP A 112 -28.86 4.04 -23.56
CA ASP A 112 -29.23 5.14 -22.69
C ASP A 112 -30.03 4.59 -21.50
N VAL A 113 -29.55 4.84 -20.27
CA VAL A 113 -30.14 4.32 -19.04
C VAL A 113 -31.27 5.22 -18.54
N TYR A 114 -32.35 4.58 -18.08
CA TYR A 114 -33.50 5.22 -17.44
C TYR A 114 -33.57 4.84 -15.96
N TYR A 115 -33.39 3.54 -15.69
CA TYR A 115 -33.36 3.00 -14.34
C TYR A 115 -32.16 2.07 -14.19
N SER A 116 -31.56 2.07 -12.99
CA SER A 116 -30.60 1.06 -12.57
C SER A 116 -30.99 0.55 -11.19
N ALA A 117 -30.86 -0.75 -10.95
CA ALA A 117 -31.30 -1.37 -9.71
C ALA A 117 -30.13 -1.79 -8.83
N LEU A 118 -30.26 -1.50 -7.53
CA LEU A 118 -29.25 -1.87 -6.54
C LEU A 118 -29.36 -3.36 -6.19
N ASN A 119 -28.20 -4.00 -6.14
CA ASN A 119 -28.04 -5.38 -5.72
C ASN A 119 -27.18 -5.45 -4.46
N PHE A 120 -27.30 -6.55 -3.71
CA PHE A 120 -26.61 -6.68 -2.42
C PHE A 120 -25.07 -6.61 -2.57
N ARG A 121 -24.53 -7.08 -3.71
CA ARG A 121 -23.11 -6.90 -4.10
C ARG A 121 -22.70 -5.42 -4.10
N ASP A 122 -23.53 -4.53 -4.65
CA ASP A 122 -23.19 -3.10 -4.76
C ASP A 122 -23.01 -2.48 -3.38
N VAL A 123 -23.94 -2.79 -2.46
CA VAL A 123 -23.87 -2.35 -1.06
C VAL A 123 -22.65 -2.92 -0.34
N MET A 124 -22.34 -4.22 -0.50
CA MET A 124 -21.18 -4.85 0.13
C MET A 124 -19.83 -4.29 -0.36
N LEU A 125 -19.74 -3.95 -1.66
CA LEU A 125 -18.56 -3.31 -2.24
C LEU A 125 -18.41 -1.85 -1.77
N ALA A 126 -19.51 -1.09 -1.80
CA ALA A 126 -19.52 0.30 -1.35
C ALA A 126 -19.19 0.42 0.15
N SER A 127 -19.70 -0.49 0.98
CA SER A 127 -19.40 -0.54 2.42
C SER A 127 -18.10 -1.27 2.77
N GLY A 128 -17.27 -1.66 1.80
CA GLY A 128 -15.98 -2.34 2.04
C GLY A 128 -16.05 -3.71 2.71
N LYS A 129 -17.22 -4.36 2.79
CA LYS A 129 -17.39 -5.67 3.48
C LYS A 129 -16.92 -6.87 2.66
N VAL A 130 -16.76 -6.69 1.35
CA VAL A 130 -16.27 -7.70 0.41
C VAL A 130 -15.26 -7.01 -0.51
N PRO A 131 -14.06 -7.60 -0.76
CA PRO A 131 -13.11 -7.05 -1.71
C PRO A 131 -13.64 -7.13 -3.16
N PRO A 132 -13.19 -6.26 -4.08
CA PRO A 132 -13.64 -6.29 -5.47
C PRO A 132 -13.01 -7.46 -6.24
N ASP A 133 -13.84 -8.41 -6.68
CA ASP A 133 -13.46 -9.47 -7.63
C ASP A 133 -13.35 -8.91 -9.06
N VAL A 134 -12.23 -8.25 -9.40
CA VAL A 134 -11.96 -7.78 -10.78
C VAL A 134 -11.01 -8.75 -11.49
N PRO A 135 -11.43 -9.36 -12.62
CA PRO A 135 -10.56 -10.24 -13.40
C PRO A 135 -9.26 -9.56 -13.84
N ARG A 136 -8.15 -10.33 -13.78
CA ARG A 136 -6.83 -9.90 -14.26
C ARG A 136 -6.95 -9.35 -15.70
N GLY A 137 -6.45 -8.13 -15.91
CA GLY A 137 -6.41 -7.49 -17.24
C GLY A 137 -7.33 -6.28 -17.43
N LYS A 138 -8.23 -5.97 -16.49
CA LYS A 138 -9.16 -4.82 -16.59
C LYS A 138 -9.00 -3.82 -15.44
N LEU A 139 -7.79 -3.29 -15.21
CA LEU A 139 -7.56 -2.34 -14.10
C LEU A 139 -8.43 -1.08 -14.16
N ALA A 140 -8.81 -0.61 -15.36
CA ALA A 140 -9.76 0.50 -15.52
C ALA A 140 -11.09 0.28 -14.76
N ALA A 141 -11.49 -0.99 -14.56
CA ALA A 141 -12.70 -1.37 -13.85
C ALA A 141 -12.50 -1.64 -12.35
N LEU A 142 -11.29 -1.46 -11.80
CA LEU A 142 -11.08 -1.48 -10.34
C LEU A 142 -11.66 -0.23 -9.65
N ASP A 143 -11.74 0.87 -10.40
CA ASP A 143 -12.14 2.16 -9.88
C ASP A 143 -13.65 2.22 -9.62
N CYS A 144 -14.48 1.80 -10.59
CA CYS A 144 -15.94 1.74 -10.45
C CYS A 144 -16.44 0.30 -10.59
N VAL A 145 -16.83 -0.30 -9.47
CA VAL A 145 -17.20 -1.72 -9.36
C VAL A 145 -18.69 -1.96 -9.05
N ILE A 146 -19.48 -0.89 -8.97
CA ILE A 146 -20.90 -0.90 -8.57
C ILE A 146 -21.85 -0.81 -9.79
N GLY A 147 -23.04 -1.39 -9.64
CA GLY A 147 -24.12 -1.40 -10.61
C GLY A 147 -24.02 -2.57 -11.58
N LEU A 148 -25.02 -3.47 -11.55
CA LEU A 148 -25.05 -4.70 -12.36
C LEU A 148 -26.14 -4.76 -13.43
N GLU A 149 -27.24 -4.01 -13.26
CA GLU A 149 -28.38 -4.07 -14.17
C GLU A 149 -29.01 -2.71 -14.39
N PHE A 150 -29.68 -2.60 -15.54
CA PHE A 150 -30.34 -1.39 -15.97
C PHE A 150 -31.54 -1.72 -16.86
N SER A 151 -32.40 -0.72 -17.04
CA SER A 151 -33.34 -0.65 -18.15
C SER A 151 -33.25 0.70 -18.84
N GLY A 152 -33.62 0.73 -20.11
CA GLY A 152 -33.60 1.93 -20.91
C GLY A 152 -33.81 1.67 -22.39
N ARG A 153 -33.07 2.39 -23.23
CA ARG A 153 -33.20 2.31 -24.69
C ARG A 153 -31.87 2.06 -25.39
N ASP A 154 -31.89 1.26 -26.44
CA ASP A 154 -30.75 1.14 -27.35
C ASP A 154 -30.67 2.32 -28.33
N ARG A 155 -29.61 2.39 -29.14
CA ARG A 155 -29.46 3.42 -30.20
C ARG A 155 -30.56 3.41 -31.27
N ARG A 156 -31.36 2.35 -31.38
CA ARG A 156 -32.52 2.24 -32.29
C ARG A 156 -33.82 2.69 -31.61
N GLY A 157 -33.77 3.12 -30.34
CA GLY A 157 -34.92 3.55 -29.55
C GLY A 157 -35.74 2.41 -28.95
N ARG A 158 -35.30 1.15 -29.09
CA ARG A 158 -35.99 -0.04 -28.56
C ARG A 158 -35.84 -0.11 -27.05
N ARG A 159 -36.91 -0.50 -26.35
CA ARG A 159 -36.92 -0.67 -24.89
C ARG A 159 -36.18 -1.95 -24.52
N VAL A 160 -35.12 -1.83 -23.74
CA VAL A 160 -34.25 -2.95 -23.34
C VAL A 160 -34.03 -2.95 -21.83
N ALA A 161 -33.94 -4.15 -21.25
CA ALA A 161 -33.40 -4.38 -19.93
C ALA A 161 -32.18 -5.31 -20.05
N GLY A 162 -31.18 -5.13 -19.21
CA GLY A 162 -29.95 -5.89 -19.35
C GLY A 162 -28.99 -5.82 -18.19
N MET A 163 -27.88 -6.54 -18.34
CA MET A 163 -26.83 -6.67 -17.34
C MET A 163 -25.47 -6.26 -17.87
N VAL A 164 -24.67 -5.72 -16.95
CA VAL A 164 -23.26 -5.36 -17.13
C VAL A 164 -22.46 -5.82 -15.90
N PRO A 165 -21.15 -6.08 -16.03
CA PRO A 165 -20.33 -6.56 -14.89
C PRO A 165 -20.11 -5.49 -13.80
N TYR A 166 -20.27 -4.21 -14.15
CA TYR A 166 -20.06 -3.00 -13.37
C TYR A 166 -20.59 -1.79 -14.16
N GLU A 167 -20.63 -0.60 -13.52
CA GLU A 167 -20.99 0.70 -14.11
C GLU A 167 -22.46 0.83 -14.57
N ALA A 168 -23.40 0.00 -14.06
CA ALA A 168 -24.81 0.12 -14.45
C ALA A 168 -25.49 1.41 -13.95
N ILE A 169 -25.02 1.98 -12.83
CA ILE A 169 -25.53 3.24 -12.26
C ILE A 169 -24.88 4.41 -13.02
N ALA A 170 -25.26 4.55 -14.29
CA ALA A 170 -24.70 5.51 -15.24
C ALA A 170 -25.80 6.17 -16.08
N THR A 171 -25.48 7.25 -16.79
CA THR A 171 -26.38 7.83 -17.81
C THR A 171 -26.45 6.95 -19.07
N ARG A 172 -25.36 6.23 -19.36
CA ARG A 172 -25.17 5.37 -20.53
C ARG A 172 -24.27 4.18 -20.20
N VAL A 173 -24.52 3.04 -20.82
CA VAL A 173 -23.77 1.79 -20.59
C VAL A 173 -23.46 1.06 -21.91
N ARG A 174 -22.37 0.29 -21.95
CA ARG A 174 -22.04 -0.63 -23.06
C ARG A 174 -22.36 -2.06 -22.66
N ALA A 175 -23.56 -2.52 -22.98
CA ALA A 175 -24.06 -3.85 -22.65
C ALA A 175 -23.69 -4.89 -23.73
N ASP A 176 -23.58 -6.16 -23.31
CA ASP A 176 -23.41 -7.30 -24.20
C ASP A 176 -24.78 -7.68 -24.82
N PRO A 177 -24.89 -7.84 -26.17
CA PRO A 177 -26.10 -8.33 -26.84
C PRO A 177 -26.75 -9.57 -26.22
N HIS A 178 -25.96 -10.46 -25.63
CA HIS A 178 -26.47 -11.69 -25.01
C HIS A 178 -27.14 -11.44 -23.66
N PHE A 179 -26.76 -10.39 -22.94
CA PHE A 179 -27.38 -9.97 -21.67
C PHE A 179 -28.32 -8.77 -21.87
N LEU A 180 -28.97 -8.70 -23.02
CA LEU A 180 -30.02 -7.74 -23.34
C LEU A 180 -31.31 -8.49 -23.70
N TRP A 181 -32.40 -8.13 -23.03
CA TRP A 181 -33.75 -8.58 -23.32
C TRP A 181 -34.61 -7.40 -23.75
N GLU A 182 -35.45 -7.60 -24.75
CA GLU A 182 -36.45 -6.62 -25.17
C GLU A 182 -37.58 -6.57 -24.14
N VAL A 183 -37.98 -5.36 -23.73
CA VAL A 183 -38.96 -5.19 -22.66
C VAL A 183 -40.38 -5.37 -23.21
N PRO A 184 -41.19 -6.30 -22.66
CA PRO A 184 -42.58 -6.49 -23.07
C PRO A 184 -43.41 -5.20 -23.01
N GLU A 185 -44.39 -5.05 -23.90
CA GLU A 185 -45.27 -3.87 -23.91
C GLU A 185 -46.08 -3.71 -22.61
N SER A 186 -46.32 -4.80 -21.89
CA SER A 186 -47.06 -4.82 -20.62
C SER A 186 -46.24 -4.34 -19.42
N TRP A 187 -44.93 -4.11 -19.56
CA TRP A 187 -44.05 -3.69 -18.46
C TRP A 187 -43.53 -2.28 -18.71
N THR A 188 -43.46 -1.47 -17.65
CA THR A 188 -42.69 -0.21 -17.61
C THR A 188 -41.18 -0.49 -17.61
N LEU A 189 -40.35 0.51 -17.91
CA LEU A 189 -38.90 0.38 -17.77
C LEU A 189 -38.51 0.23 -16.30
N GLU A 190 -39.24 0.85 -15.36
CA GLU A 190 -39.00 0.72 -13.92
C GLU A 190 -39.14 -0.74 -13.46
N GLU A 191 -40.25 -1.38 -13.83
CA GLU A 191 -40.53 -2.81 -13.59
C GLU A 191 -39.48 -3.72 -14.26
N ALA A 192 -39.16 -3.46 -15.52
CA ALA A 192 -38.20 -4.26 -16.29
C ALA A 192 -36.78 -4.24 -15.69
N CYS A 193 -36.40 -3.16 -14.99
CA CYS A 193 -35.10 -3.05 -14.33
C CYS A 193 -34.93 -4.04 -13.16
N THR A 194 -36.02 -4.61 -12.64
CA THR A 194 -35.97 -5.53 -11.48
C THR A 194 -35.61 -6.98 -11.83
N VAL A 195 -35.80 -7.34 -13.10
CA VAL A 195 -35.80 -8.73 -13.57
C VAL A 195 -34.40 -9.31 -13.79
N PRO A 196 -33.44 -8.63 -14.47
CA PRO A 196 -32.27 -9.29 -15.02
C PRO A 196 -31.43 -10.06 -13.99
N VAL A 197 -30.82 -9.40 -12.99
CA VAL A 197 -29.95 -10.07 -12.01
C VAL A 197 -30.75 -11.08 -11.17
N ALA A 198 -31.99 -10.74 -10.79
CA ALA A 198 -32.80 -11.58 -9.92
C ALA A 198 -33.10 -12.94 -10.57
N TYR A 199 -33.60 -12.93 -11.81
CA TYR A 199 -33.99 -14.14 -12.52
C TYR A 199 -32.81 -14.88 -13.16
N VAL A 200 -31.79 -14.19 -13.66
CA VAL A 200 -30.56 -14.84 -14.14
C VAL A 200 -29.88 -15.61 -13.00
N THR A 201 -29.78 -15.02 -11.79
CA THR A 201 -29.24 -15.71 -10.61
C THR A 201 -30.08 -16.93 -10.25
N ALA A 202 -31.41 -16.78 -10.19
CA ALA A 202 -32.30 -17.86 -9.79
C ALA A 202 -32.33 -19.02 -10.81
N TYR A 203 -32.39 -18.75 -12.11
CA TYR A 203 -32.32 -19.79 -13.15
C TYR A 203 -30.95 -20.48 -13.20
N TYR A 204 -29.86 -19.73 -13.07
CA TYR A 204 -28.52 -20.33 -13.02
C TYR A 204 -28.37 -21.24 -11.80
N ALA A 205 -28.73 -20.76 -10.62
CA ALA A 205 -28.63 -21.52 -9.38
C ALA A 205 -29.53 -22.78 -9.42
N LEU A 206 -30.81 -22.62 -9.73
CA LEU A 206 -31.78 -23.72 -9.62
C LEU A 206 -31.72 -24.72 -10.79
N LEU A 207 -31.76 -24.24 -12.04
CA LEU A 207 -31.87 -25.11 -13.21
C LEU A 207 -30.51 -25.55 -13.77
N VAL A 208 -29.56 -24.63 -13.93
CA VAL A 208 -28.28 -24.96 -14.59
C VAL A 208 -27.31 -25.65 -13.64
N ARG A 209 -27.18 -25.17 -12.40
CA ARG A 209 -26.23 -25.72 -11.42
C ARG A 209 -26.86 -26.71 -10.47
N GLY A 210 -28.04 -26.39 -9.94
CA GLY A 210 -28.81 -27.26 -9.05
C GLY A 210 -29.59 -28.37 -9.77
N ASN A 211 -29.77 -28.29 -11.10
CA ASN A 211 -30.53 -29.26 -11.89
C ASN A 211 -31.88 -29.64 -11.22
N MET A 212 -32.61 -28.64 -10.72
CA MET A 212 -33.85 -28.81 -9.97
C MET A 212 -34.91 -29.53 -10.82
N GLN A 213 -35.50 -30.59 -10.28
CA GLN A 213 -36.53 -31.38 -10.94
C GLN A 213 -37.94 -31.01 -10.45
N PRO A 214 -38.99 -31.18 -11.28
CA PRO A 214 -40.37 -30.99 -10.86
C PRO A 214 -40.72 -31.82 -9.63
N GLY A 215 -41.44 -31.22 -8.67
CA GLY A 215 -41.86 -31.88 -7.43
C GLY A 215 -40.80 -31.98 -6.32
N GLU A 216 -39.54 -31.58 -6.54
CA GLU A 216 -38.52 -31.52 -5.48
C GLU A 216 -38.84 -30.47 -4.40
N SER A 217 -38.18 -30.56 -3.25
CA SER A 217 -38.28 -29.58 -2.15
C SER A 217 -37.12 -28.58 -2.14
N LEU A 218 -37.42 -27.29 -2.01
CA LEU A 218 -36.46 -26.19 -2.05
C LEU A 218 -36.61 -25.29 -0.80
N LEU A 219 -35.50 -25.01 -0.11
CA LEU A 219 -35.41 -23.96 0.91
C LEU A 219 -34.81 -22.68 0.29
N VAL A 220 -35.59 -21.60 0.24
CA VAL A 220 -35.16 -20.29 -0.26
C VAL A 220 -34.97 -19.32 0.91
N HIS A 221 -33.73 -18.97 1.23
CA HIS A 221 -33.47 -17.95 2.25
C HIS A 221 -33.79 -16.54 1.75
N SER A 222 -34.24 -15.68 2.67
CA SER A 222 -34.56 -14.27 2.38
C SER A 222 -35.61 -14.07 1.28
N GLY A 223 -36.69 -14.87 1.27
CA GLY A 223 -37.67 -14.95 0.17
C GLY A 223 -38.31 -13.62 -0.26
N SER A 224 -38.34 -12.61 0.61
CA SER A 224 -38.85 -11.26 0.30
C SER A 224 -37.93 -10.41 -0.59
N GLY A 225 -36.64 -10.76 -0.68
CA GLY A 225 -35.67 -10.09 -1.53
C GLY A 225 -35.76 -10.54 -2.99
N GLY A 226 -35.16 -9.79 -3.92
CA GLY A 226 -35.40 -10.01 -5.35
C GLY A 226 -35.06 -11.40 -5.89
N VAL A 227 -33.88 -11.95 -5.56
CA VAL A 227 -33.51 -13.32 -5.96
C VAL A 227 -34.43 -14.36 -5.29
N GLY A 228 -34.83 -14.11 -4.04
CA GLY A 228 -35.75 -14.98 -3.31
C GLY A 228 -37.12 -15.08 -3.98
N GLN A 229 -37.71 -13.94 -4.36
CA GLN A 229 -38.99 -13.91 -5.09
C GLN A 229 -38.90 -14.60 -6.46
N ALA A 230 -37.80 -14.40 -7.19
CA ALA A 230 -37.56 -15.06 -8.47
C ALA A 230 -37.42 -16.59 -8.31
N ALA A 231 -36.66 -17.05 -7.31
CA ALA A 231 -36.50 -18.47 -7.00
C ALA A 231 -37.82 -19.14 -6.60
N ILE A 232 -38.64 -18.48 -5.77
CA ILE A 232 -39.98 -18.94 -5.40
C ILE A 232 -40.87 -19.07 -6.64
N ALA A 233 -40.90 -18.07 -7.52
CA ALA A 233 -41.70 -18.10 -8.75
C ALA A 233 -41.32 -19.27 -9.68
N ILE A 234 -40.02 -19.50 -9.88
CA ILE A 234 -39.51 -20.60 -10.71
C ILE A 234 -39.87 -21.95 -10.09
N ALA A 235 -39.60 -22.16 -8.80
CA ALA A 235 -39.87 -23.43 -8.13
C ALA A 235 -41.37 -23.77 -8.10
N LEU A 236 -42.24 -22.80 -7.83
CA LEU A 236 -43.70 -23.00 -7.89
C LEU A 236 -44.19 -23.32 -9.31
N SER A 237 -43.56 -22.76 -10.36
CA SER A 237 -43.90 -23.11 -11.75
C SER A 237 -43.57 -24.57 -12.13
N MET A 238 -42.64 -25.19 -11.40
CA MET A 238 -42.25 -26.60 -11.55
C MET A 238 -42.96 -27.54 -10.56
N GLY A 239 -43.92 -27.03 -9.78
CA GLY A 239 -44.63 -27.81 -8.76
C GLY A 239 -43.75 -28.26 -7.58
N CYS A 240 -42.61 -27.60 -7.35
CA CYS A 240 -41.73 -27.89 -6.22
C CYS A 240 -42.36 -27.44 -4.89
N THR A 241 -42.02 -28.12 -3.80
CA THR A 241 -42.41 -27.72 -2.44
C THR A 241 -41.44 -26.66 -1.92
N VAL A 242 -41.93 -25.46 -1.58
CA VAL A 242 -41.06 -24.30 -1.30
C VAL A 242 -41.11 -23.89 0.17
N PHE A 243 -40.03 -24.09 0.90
CA PHE A 243 -39.80 -23.47 2.21
C PHE A 243 -39.09 -22.13 2.03
N THR A 244 -39.39 -21.13 2.87
CA THR A 244 -38.69 -19.85 2.81
C THR A 244 -38.52 -19.18 4.17
N THR A 245 -37.42 -18.46 4.34
CA THR A 245 -37.17 -17.66 5.56
C THR A 245 -37.43 -16.16 5.33
N VAL A 246 -38.07 -15.54 6.33
CA VAL A 246 -38.41 -14.11 6.34
C VAL A 246 -38.08 -13.46 7.69
N GLY A 247 -37.69 -12.18 7.65
CA GLY A 247 -37.22 -11.45 8.84
C GLY A 247 -38.27 -10.55 9.52
N SER A 248 -39.55 -10.63 9.13
CA SER A 248 -40.67 -9.84 9.69
C SER A 248 -42.03 -10.38 9.24
N MET A 249 -43.09 -10.12 9.99
CA MET A 249 -44.47 -10.51 9.63
C MET A 249 -45.01 -9.81 8.37
N GLU A 250 -44.63 -8.55 8.12
CA GLU A 250 -45.00 -7.82 6.90
C GLU A 250 -44.49 -8.55 5.63
N LYS A 251 -43.22 -8.96 5.65
CA LYS A 251 -42.60 -9.77 4.58
C LYS A 251 -43.29 -11.11 4.36
N ARG A 252 -43.77 -11.76 5.43
CA ARG A 252 -44.58 -13.00 5.37
C ARG A 252 -45.92 -12.74 4.67
N GLN A 253 -46.67 -11.73 5.12
CA GLN A 253 -47.97 -11.37 4.54
C GLN A 253 -47.86 -10.93 3.08
N PHE A 254 -46.80 -10.19 2.72
CA PHE A 254 -46.49 -9.84 1.34
C PHE A 254 -46.30 -11.10 0.47
N LEU A 255 -45.46 -12.06 0.88
CA LEU A 255 -45.24 -13.28 0.10
C LEU A 255 -46.49 -14.14 -0.04
N LYS A 256 -47.33 -14.26 1.01
CA LYS A 256 -48.63 -14.96 0.92
C LYS A 256 -49.59 -14.31 -0.08
N ARG A 257 -49.60 -12.98 -0.19
CA ARG A 257 -50.41 -12.26 -1.19
C ARG A 257 -49.87 -12.44 -2.61
N ARG A 258 -48.54 -12.41 -2.79
CA ARG A 258 -47.88 -12.53 -4.09
C ARG A 258 -47.87 -13.97 -4.63
N PHE A 259 -47.80 -14.96 -3.74
CA PHE A 259 -47.78 -16.40 -4.06
C PHE A 259 -48.86 -17.14 -3.24
N PRO A 260 -50.12 -17.19 -3.71
CA PRO A 260 -51.24 -17.81 -2.97
C PRO A 260 -51.06 -19.29 -2.65
N GLN A 261 -50.13 -19.99 -3.33
CA GLN A 261 -49.74 -21.36 -3.01
C GLN A 261 -49.04 -21.48 -1.64
N LEU A 262 -48.41 -20.41 -1.15
CA LEU A 262 -47.63 -20.44 0.10
C LEU A 262 -48.53 -20.33 1.34
N GLN A 263 -48.82 -21.49 1.93
CA GLN A 263 -49.42 -21.64 3.27
C GLN A 263 -48.45 -21.32 4.41
N ASP A 264 -48.98 -21.15 5.63
CA ASP A 264 -48.23 -20.70 6.81
C ASP A 264 -47.09 -21.62 7.26
N TRP A 265 -47.17 -22.92 6.94
CA TRP A 265 -46.13 -23.89 7.28
C TRP A 265 -44.88 -23.80 6.38
N HIS A 266 -44.94 -23.09 5.24
CA HIS A 266 -43.77 -22.85 4.39
C HIS A 266 -42.81 -21.78 4.96
N PHE A 267 -43.23 -21.00 5.96
CA PHE A 267 -42.50 -19.81 6.43
C PHE A 267 -41.79 -20.03 7.77
N ALA A 268 -40.48 -19.77 7.80
CA ALA A 268 -39.66 -19.74 9.01
C ALA A 268 -38.94 -18.38 9.19
N ASN A 269 -38.28 -18.17 10.34
CA ASN A 269 -37.53 -16.93 10.62
C ASN A 269 -36.16 -16.92 9.91
N SER A 270 -35.71 -15.74 9.46
CA SER A 270 -34.35 -15.55 8.90
C SER A 270 -33.37 -14.87 9.89
N ARG A 271 -33.85 -14.43 11.06
CA ARG A 271 -33.04 -13.71 12.04
C ARG A 271 -32.29 -14.62 13.01
N ASP A 272 -32.80 -15.79 13.30
CA ASP A 272 -32.23 -16.81 14.19
C ASP A 272 -31.97 -18.14 13.44
N LEU A 273 -31.79 -19.24 14.17
CA LEU A 273 -31.58 -20.60 13.64
C LEU A 273 -32.86 -21.46 13.64
N SER A 274 -34.01 -20.92 14.07
CA SER A 274 -35.26 -21.69 14.24
C SER A 274 -35.80 -22.32 12.94
N PHE A 275 -35.34 -21.83 11.78
CA PHE A 275 -35.68 -22.42 10.49
C PHE A 275 -35.17 -23.85 10.32
N GLU A 276 -34.09 -24.25 11.00
CA GLU A 276 -33.56 -25.61 10.92
C GLU A 276 -34.56 -26.61 11.51
N GLU A 277 -34.97 -26.38 12.76
CA GLU A 277 -35.98 -27.19 13.45
C GLU A 277 -37.32 -27.17 12.73
N HIS A 278 -37.74 -26.00 12.22
CA HIS A 278 -38.97 -25.86 11.45
C HIS A 278 -38.95 -26.70 10.16
N VAL A 279 -37.89 -26.60 9.35
CA VAL A 279 -37.76 -27.36 8.10
C VAL A 279 -37.67 -28.86 8.39
N LEU A 280 -36.91 -29.28 9.40
CA LEU A 280 -36.82 -30.70 9.80
C LEU A 280 -38.17 -31.23 10.30
N SER A 281 -38.91 -30.45 11.08
CA SER A 281 -40.26 -30.81 11.54
C SER A 281 -41.23 -31.00 10.37
N GLN A 282 -41.33 -30.02 9.46
CA GLN A 282 -42.23 -30.09 8.30
C GLN A 282 -41.81 -31.14 7.26
N THR A 283 -40.57 -31.60 7.26
CA THR A 283 -40.06 -32.66 6.36
C THR A 283 -39.96 -34.04 7.02
N ASN A 284 -40.47 -34.21 8.25
CA ASN A 284 -40.35 -35.45 9.04
C ASN A 284 -38.89 -35.94 9.16
N GLY A 285 -37.96 -35.02 9.43
CA GLY A 285 -36.52 -35.27 9.57
C GLY A 285 -35.77 -35.53 8.25
N LYS A 286 -36.46 -35.53 7.10
CA LYS A 286 -35.80 -35.79 5.80
C LYS A 286 -34.93 -34.65 5.31
N GLY A 287 -35.27 -33.39 5.64
CA GLY A 287 -34.65 -32.20 5.04
C GLY A 287 -35.16 -31.90 3.63
N VAL A 288 -34.50 -30.98 2.92
CA VAL A 288 -34.87 -30.51 1.58
C VAL A 288 -33.89 -30.95 0.49
N ASN A 289 -34.40 -31.08 -0.75
CA ASN A 289 -33.61 -31.50 -1.92
C ASN A 289 -32.65 -30.41 -2.42
N LEU A 290 -33.03 -29.13 -2.31
CA LEU A 290 -32.18 -27.99 -2.65
C LEU A 290 -32.24 -26.91 -1.57
N VAL A 291 -31.14 -26.20 -1.36
CA VAL A 291 -31.09 -25.00 -0.51
C VAL A 291 -30.45 -23.87 -1.30
N LEU A 292 -31.16 -22.75 -1.47
CA LEU A 292 -30.63 -21.51 -2.01
C LEU A 292 -30.26 -20.58 -0.85
N ASN A 293 -28.96 -20.56 -0.49
CA ASN A 293 -28.47 -19.82 0.65
C ASN A 293 -27.87 -18.46 0.29
N SER A 294 -28.22 -17.46 1.10
CA SER A 294 -27.68 -16.10 1.08
C SER A 294 -27.34 -15.58 2.50
N LEU A 295 -27.35 -16.46 3.49
CA LEU A 295 -27.09 -16.17 4.91
C LEU A 295 -25.67 -16.61 5.28
N ALA A 296 -25.06 -15.92 6.24
CA ALA A 296 -23.66 -16.12 6.61
C ALA A 296 -23.46 -16.95 7.89
N GLU A 297 -22.24 -17.43 8.10
CA GLU A 297 -21.72 -18.00 9.35
C GLU A 297 -22.58 -19.17 9.89
N GLU A 298 -23.03 -19.12 11.15
CA GLU A 298 -23.82 -20.21 11.76
C GLU A 298 -25.14 -20.49 11.03
N LYS A 299 -25.70 -19.49 10.31
CA LYS A 299 -26.90 -19.69 9.50
C LYS A 299 -26.58 -20.52 8.25
N LEU A 300 -25.43 -20.32 7.61
CA LEU A 300 -24.98 -21.18 6.51
C LEU A 300 -24.85 -22.62 7.00
N LYS A 301 -24.22 -22.84 8.18
CA LYS A 301 -24.08 -24.18 8.76
C LYS A 301 -25.43 -24.85 9.07
N ALA A 302 -26.41 -24.10 9.60
CA ALA A 302 -27.78 -24.57 9.80
C ALA A 302 -28.49 -24.92 8.47
N SER A 303 -28.30 -24.08 7.45
CA SER A 303 -28.81 -24.30 6.09
C SER A 303 -28.25 -25.59 5.49
N VAL A 304 -26.96 -25.89 5.71
CA VAL A 304 -26.31 -27.13 5.27
C VAL A 304 -26.89 -28.36 6.00
N ARG A 305 -27.23 -28.25 7.28
CA ARG A 305 -27.87 -29.35 8.04
C ARG A 305 -29.28 -29.68 7.54
N CYS A 306 -30.00 -28.69 7.01
CA CYS A 306 -31.32 -28.86 6.39
C CYS A 306 -31.33 -29.73 5.11
N LEU A 307 -30.17 -30.08 4.53
CA LEU A 307 -30.11 -30.90 3.32
C LEU A 307 -30.55 -32.36 3.55
N ALA A 308 -31.40 -32.84 2.65
CA ALA A 308 -31.72 -34.25 2.49
C ALA A 308 -30.56 -35.04 1.86
N PRO A 309 -30.57 -36.38 1.93
CA PRO A 309 -29.73 -37.23 1.10
C PRO A 309 -29.85 -36.86 -0.38
N HIS A 310 -28.72 -36.83 -1.10
CA HIS A 310 -28.62 -36.33 -2.48
C HIS A 310 -29.03 -34.85 -2.69
N GLY A 311 -29.08 -34.07 -1.60
CA GLY A 311 -29.38 -32.64 -1.63
C GLY A 311 -28.30 -31.80 -2.34
N ARG A 312 -28.70 -30.67 -2.93
CA ARG A 312 -27.79 -29.69 -3.55
C ARG A 312 -27.81 -28.37 -2.79
N PHE A 313 -26.64 -27.93 -2.34
CA PHE A 313 -26.47 -26.62 -1.72
C PHE A 313 -26.06 -25.60 -2.78
N LEU A 314 -26.77 -24.46 -2.84
CA LEU A 314 -26.57 -23.39 -3.80
C LEU A 314 -26.20 -22.12 -3.04
N GLU A 315 -24.91 -21.89 -2.88
CA GLU A 315 -24.38 -20.74 -2.15
C GLU A 315 -24.25 -19.52 -3.08
N ILE A 316 -25.12 -18.52 -2.90
CA ILE A 316 -25.03 -17.22 -3.59
C ILE A 316 -24.40 -16.12 -2.72
N GLY A 317 -24.14 -16.39 -1.44
CA GLY A 317 -23.43 -15.50 -0.54
C GLY A 317 -21.91 -15.53 -0.79
N LYS A 318 -21.28 -14.35 -0.80
CA LYS A 318 -19.82 -14.22 -0.96
C LYS A 318 -19.03 -14.21 0.37
N PHE A 319 -19.69 -13.96 1.50
CA PHE A 319 -19.00 -13.63 2.75
C PHE A 319 -18.16 -14.79 3.31
N ASP A 320 -18.78 -15.95 3.54
CA ASP A 320 -18.10 -17.15 4.06
C ASP A 320 -17.06 -17.69 3.08
N ILE A 321 -17.32 -17.61 1.77
CA ILE A 321 -16.37 -17.98 0.71
C ILE A 321 -15.15 -17.06 0.75
N ALA A 322 -15.34 -15.74 0.81
CA ALA A 322 -14.25 -14.76 0.84
C ALA A 322 -13.41 -14.83 2.13
N LYS A 323 -14.01 -15.23 3.26
CA LYS A 323 -13.29 -15.51 4.52
C LYS A 323 -12.67 -16.90 4.60
N ASN A 324 -12.92 -17.78 3.63
CA ASN A 324 -12.52 -19.19 3.66
C ASN A 324 -13.00 -19.91 4.95
N ASN A 325 -14.25 -19.68 5.34
CA ASN A 325 -14.82 -20.27 6.56
C ASN A 325 -14.94 -21.81 6.43
N PRO A 326 -14.68 -22.58 7.50
CA PRO A 326 -14.62 -24.04 7.43
C PRO A 326 -16.02 -24.67 7.24
N LEU A 327 -16.13 -25.56 6.25
CA LEU A 327 -17.31 -26.39 5.99
C LEU A 327 -17.11 -27.81 6.56
N GLY A 328 -18.10 -28.30 7.31
CA GLY A 328 -18.06 -29.64 7.90
C GLY A 328 -18.18 -30.76 6.86
N MET A 329 -17.06 -31.41 6.52
CA MET A 329 -17.00 -32.42 5.46
C MET A 329 -17.88 -33.67 5.71
N SER A 330 -18.32 -33.92 6.93
CA SER A 330 -19.23 -35.02 7.26
C SER A 330 -20.59 -34.92 6.55
N VAL A 331 -21.00 -33.73 6.09
CA VAL A 331 -22.25 -33.58 5.33
C VAL A 331 -22.22 -34.37 4.02
N PHE A 332 -21.05 -34.50 3.37
CA PHE A 332 -20.91 -35.21 2.09
C PHE A 332 -21.20 -36.72 2.19
N LEU A 333 -21.24 -37.30 3.39
CA LEU A 333 -21.73 -38.66 3.63
C LEU A 333 -23.21 -38.83 3.27
N LYS A 334 -23.99 -37.75 3.21
CA LYS A 334 -25.37 -37.74 2.67
C LYS A 334 -25.42 -37.78 1.12
N ASN A 335 -24.29 -37.96 0.43
CA ASN A 335 -24.15 -37.79 -1.03
C ASN A 335 -24.64 -36.41 -1.54
N VAL A 336 -24.50 -35.36 -0.71
CA VAL A 336 -24.84 -33.99 -1.12
C VAL A 336 -23.79 -33.41 -2.06
N THR A 337 -24.18 -32.39 -2.81
CA THR A 337 -23.27 -31.56 -3.61
C THR A 337 -23.35 -30.11 -3.15
N PHE A 338 -22.20 -29.41 -3.18
CA PHE A 338 -22.09 -28.02 -2.75
C PHE A 338 -21.62 -27.17 -3.93
N HIS A 339 -22.44 -26.20 -4.34
CA HIS A 339 -22.16 -25.32 -5.47
C HIS A 339 -21.98 -23.88 -4.97
N GLY A 340 -20.77 -23.33 -5.17
CA GLY A 340 -20.56 -21.88 -5.14
C GLY A 340 -21.13 -21.27 -6.43
N ILE A 341 -22.05 -20.32 -6.29
CA ILE A 341 -22.77 -19.67 -7.39
C ILE A 341 -22.33 -18.21 -7.50
N LEU A 342 -21.31 -17.98 -8.34
CA LEU A 342 -20.79 -16.65 -8.64
C LEU A 342 -21.30 -16.21 -10.02
N LEU A 343 -22.16 -15.21 -10.09
CA LEU A 343 -22.69 -14.73 -11.37
C LEU A 343 -21.64 -13.96 -12.18
N ASP A 344 -20.68 -13.35 -11.50
CA ASP A 344 -19.64 -12.52 -12.11
C ASP A 344 -18.75 -13.31 -13.09
N THR A 345 -18.61 -14.64 -12.89
CA THR A 345 -17.85 -15.51 -13.80
C THR A 345 -18.53 -15.69 -15.15
N MET A 346 -19.87 -15.54 -15.24
CA MET A 346 -20.61 -15.58 -16.52
C MET A 346 -20.26 -14.46 -17.49
N MET A 347 -19.63 -13.39 -17.01
CA MET A 347 -19.20 -12.27 -17.83
C MET A 347 -17.87 -12.56 -18.56
N GLY A 348 -17.34 -13.79 -18.44
CA GLY A 348 -16.19 -14.30 -19.17
C GLY A 348 -16.50 -14.77 -20.60
N ASN A 349 -15.44 -14.96 -21.39
CA ASN A 349 -15.50 -15.40 -22.79
C ASN A 349 -15.07 -16.87 -22.98
N ASP A 350 -14.94 -17.65 -21.89
CA ASP A 350 -14.58 -19.06 -21.96
C ASP A 350 -15.67 -19.88 -22.68
N PRO A 351 -15.34 -20.83 -23.57
CA PRO A 351 -16.33 -21.64 -24.29
C PRO A 351 -17.36 -22.34 -23.38
N PHE A 352 -16.95 -22.83 -22.21
CA PHE A 352 -17.86 -23.46 -21.24
C PHE A 352 -18.83 -22.43 -20.65
N VAL A 353 -18.31 -21.28 -20.24
CA VAL A 353 -19.10 -20.16 -19.70
C VAL A 353 -20.08 -19.62 -20.74
N VAL A 354 -19.68 -19.52 -22.01
CA VAL A 354 -20.54 -19.05 -23.11
C VAL A 354 -21.73 -20.00 -23.33
N ALA A 355 -21.55 -21.31 -23.11
CA ALA A 355 -22.65 -22.28 -23.19
C ALA A 355 -23.64 -22.14 -22.02
N GLU A 356 -23.16 -22.09 -20.77
CA GLU A 356 -24.01 -21.83 -19.59
C GLU A 356 -24.77 -20.49 -19.72
N LYS A 357 -24.07 -19.43 -20.13
CA LYS A 357 -24.63 -18.09 -20.38
C LYS A 357 -25.76 -18.11 -21.40
N ARG A 358 -25.56 -18.76 -22.56
CA ARG A 358 -26.61 -18.90 -23.59
C ARG A 358 -27.84 -19.59 -23.01
N ARG A 359 -27.64 -20.68 -22.27
CA ARG A 359 -28.73 -21.46 -21.66
C ARG A 359 -29.54 -20.63 -20.65
N VAL A 360 -28.90 -19.82 -19.81
CA VAL A 360 -29.62 -18.96 -18.86
C VAL A 360 -30.37 -17.82 -19.54
N VAL A 361 -29.80 -17.22 -20.60
CA VAL A 361 -30.48 -16.18 -21.40
C VAL A 361 -31.74 -16.72 -22.08
N GLU A 362 -31.68 -17.95 -22.60
CA GLU A 362 -32.84 -18.68 -23.14
C GLU A 362 -33.89 -18.94 -22.07
N LEU A 363 -33.51 -19.49 -20.90
CA LEU A 363 -34.43 -19.75 -19.78
C LEU A 363 -35.15 -18.48 -19.28
N VAL A 364 -34.45 -17.34 -19.21
CA VAL A 364 -35.08 -16.05 -18.89
C VAL A 364 -36.08 -15.65 -19.97
N ARG A 365 -35.74 -15.80 -21.25
CA ARG A 365 -36.65 -15.47 -22.37
C ARG A 365 -37.90 -16.35 -22.37
N GLU A 366 -37.75 -17.66 -22.22
CA GLU A 366 -38.85 -18.62 -22.08
C GLU A 366 -39.71 -18.32 -20.84
N GLY A 367 -39.07 -17.97 -19.72
CA GLY A 367 -39.72 -17.56 -18.48
C GLY A 367 -40.54 -16.27 -18.61
N ILE A 368 -40.10 -15.30 -19.40
CA ILE A 368 -40.86 -14.07 -19.72
C ILE A 368 -42.09 -14.40 -20.55
N VAL A 369 -41.94 -15.20 -21.62
CA VAL A 369 -43.04 -15.58 -22.52
C VAL A 369 -44.09 -16.44 -21.81
N SER A 370 -43.67 -17.35 -20.92
CA SER A 370 -44.57 -18.20 -20.12
C SER A 370 -45.19 -17.48 -18.91
N GLY A 371 -44.78 -16.26 -18.60
CA GLY A 371 -45.30 -15.49 -17.46
C GLY A 371 -44.85 -15.99 -16.08
N VAL A 372 -43.83 -16.85 -16.02
CA VAL A 372 -43.12 -17.27 -14.79
C VAL A 372 -42.23 -16.14 -14.28
N VAL A 373 -41.56 -15.45 -15.21
CA VAL A 373 -40.79 -14.23 -14.93
C VAL A 373 -41.75 -13.06 -14.86
N ARG A 374 -41.76 -12.35 -13.74
CA ARG A 374 -42.60 -11.18 -13.51
C ARG A 374 -41.79 -10.07 -12.83
N PRO A 375 -42.08 -8.79 -13.09
CA PRO A 375 -41.45 -7.68 -12.37
C PRO A 375 -41.64 -7.81 -10.85
N LEU A 376 -40.63 -7.40 -10.11
CA LEU A 376 -40.65 -7.32 -8.66
C LEU A 376 -41.16 -5.95 -8.24
N ASP A 377 -41.73 -5.87 -7.03
CA ASP A 377 -42.12 -4.59 -6.43
C ASP A 377 -40.91 -3.65 -6.30
N THR A 378 -41.08 -2.38 -6.69
CA THR A 378 -40.01 -1.38 -6.73
C THR A 378 -40.09 -0.41 -5.56
N ILE A 379 -38.93 -0.02 -5.05
CA ILE A 379 -38.79 1.13 -4.15
C ILE A 379 -37.87 2.12 -4.87
N ARG A 380 -38.47 3.20 -5.38
CA ARG A 380 -37.82 4.15 -6.27
C ARG A 380 -37.17 5.31 -5.52
N TYR A 381 -35.90 5.53 -5.83
CA TYR A 381 -35.13 6.73 -5.48
C TYR A 381 -34.79 7.51 -6.76
N THR A 382 -34.59 8.81 -6.63
CA THR A 382 -34.04 9.62 -7.74
C THR A 382 -32.51 9.51 -7.79
N ARG A 383 -31.91 9.85 -8.92
CA ARG A 383 -30.45 9.93 -9.13
C ARG A 383 -29.68 10.86 -8.16
N ASP A 384 -30.42 11.73 -7.46
CA ASP A 384 -29.88 12.69 -6.49
C ASP A 384 -29.96 12.14 -5.06
N GLN A 385 -30.70 11.03 -4.84
CA GLN A 385 -30.91 10.34 -3.56
C GLN A 385 -30.24 8.96 -3.53
N VAL A 386 -29.09 8.82 -4.21
CA VAL A 386 -28.42 7.51 -4.34
C VAL A 386 -27.85 7.03 -3.00
N GLU A 387 -27.29 7.93 -2.19
CA GLU A 387 -26.85 7.60 -0.83
C GLU A 387 -27.99 7.00 0.01
N ASP A 388 -29.15 7.65 0.02
CA ASP A 388 -30.35 7.15 0.71
C ASP A 388 -30.77 5.77 0.22
N ALA A 389 -30.70 5.52 -1.10
CA ALA A 389 -31.01 4.22 -1.69
C ALA A 389 -30.06 3.12 -1.18
N PHE A 390 -28.75 3.41 -1.10
CA PHE A 390 -27.75 2.50 -0.54
C PHE A 390 -27.98 2.25 0.96
N ARG A 391 -28.19 3.31 1.76
CA ARG A 391 -28.46 3.21 3.21
C ARG A 391 -29.76 2.45 3.50
N PHE A 392 -30.81 2.70 2.73
CA PHE A 392 -32.09 2.00 2.84
C PHE A 392 -31.95 0.52 2.47
N MET A 393 -31.23 0.19 1.39
CA MET A 393 -30.97 -1.20 1.03
C MET A 393 -30.17 -1.93 2.13
N ALA A 394 -29.12 -1.29 2.65
CA ALA A 394 -28.28 -1.81 3.74
C ALA A 394 -29.08 -2.10 5.04
N SER A 395 -30.16 -1.35 5.31
CA SER A 395 -31.03 -1.59 6.47
C SER A 395 -31.81 -2.92 6.42
N GLY A 396 -31.86 -3.58 5.26
CA GLY A 396 -32.60 -4.84 5.07
C GLY A 396 -34.13 -4.73 5.17
N LYS A 397 -34.68 -3.51 5.31
CA LYS A 397 -36.13 -3.26 5.41
C LYS A 397 -36.88 -3.48 4.09
N HIS A 398 -36.21 -3.27 2.95
CA HIS A 398 -36.79 -3.37 1.61
C HIS A 398 -37.50 -4.71 1.33
N ILE A 399 -38.52 -4.64 0.47
CA ILE A 399 -39.21 -5.76 -0.18
C ILE A 399 -39.06 -5.56 -1.69
N GLY A 400 -38.79 -6.63 -2.45
CA GLY A 400 -38.56 -6.50 -3.89
C GLY A 400 -37.18 -5.89 -4.20
N LYS A 401 -37.15 -4.84 -5.03
CA LYS A 401 -35.93 -4.24 -5.59
C LYS A 401 -35.87 -2.73 -5.28
N VAL A 402 -34.68 -2.23 -4.91
CA VAL A 402 -34.43 -0.77 -4.81
C VAL A 402 -33.92 -0.28 -6.15
N VAL A 403 -34.57 0.74 -6.72
CA VAL A 403 -34.32 1.20 -8.10
C VAL A 403 -34.03 2.70 -8.10
N ILE A 404 -32.96 3.10 -8.80
CA ILE A 404 -32.56 4.50 -8.99
C ILE A 404 -33.05 4.95 -10.36
N GLN A 405 -33.89 6.00 -10.38
CA GLN A 405 -34.34 6.67 -11.59
C GLN A 405 -33.30 7.70 -12.05
N ILE A 406 -32.62 7.38 -13.16
CA ILE A 406 -31.66 8.24 -13.85
C ILE A 406 -32.37 9.22 -14.80
N ARG A 407 -33.44 8.75 -15.45
CA ARG A 407 -34.23 9.48 -16.44
C ARG A 407 -35.71 9.08 -16.32
N PRO A 408 -36.67 10.02 -16.43
CA PRO A 408 -38.08 9.67 -16.52
C PRO A 408 -38.38 8.92 -17.83
N GLU A 409 -39.26 7.91 -17.79
CA GLU A 409 -39.75 7.21 -18.98
C GLU A 409 -40.74 8.09 -19.77
N GLU A 410 -40.65 8.10 -21.11
CA GLU A 410 -41.53 8.92 -21.94
C GLU A 410 -42.95 8.32 -22.04
N THR A 411 -43.96 9.07 -21.58
CA THR A 411 -45.37 8.63 -21.51
C THR A 411 -46.05 8.38 -22.85
N HIS A 412 -45.51 8.87 -23.97
CA HIS A 412 -46.20 8.89 -25.27
C HIS A 412 -45.46 8.19 -26.42
N CYS A 413 -44.30 7.57 -26.17
CA CYS A 413 -43.47 7.03 -27.25
C CYS A 413 -42.89 5.64 -26.93
N LYS A 414 -43.48 4.58 -27.49
CA LYS A 414 -43.01 3.19 -27.29
C LYS A 414 -41.63 2.96 -27.91
N VAL A 415 -41.37 3.47 -29.12
CA VAL A 415 -40.07 3.45 -29.79
C VAL A 415 -39.68 4.88 -30.13
N GLY A 416 -38.58 5.37 -29.55
CA GLY A 416 -38.14 6.75 -29.72
C GLY A 416 -36.70 6.95 -29.25
N VAL A 417 -36.05 8.01 -29.74
CA VAL A 417 -34.71 8.39 -29.26
C VAL A 417 -34.84 8.90 -27.83
N ALA A 418 -33.95 8.42 -26.96
CA ALA A 418 -34.00 8.71 -25.54
C ALA A 418 -33.78 10.21 -25.24
N SER A 419 -34.59 10.79 -24.35
CA SER A 419 -34.53 12.24 -24.06
C SER A 419 -33.13 12.71 -23.62
N PRO A 420 -32.62 13.86 -24.12
CA PRO A 420 -31.26 14.28 -23.85
C PRO A 420 -31.05 14.55 -22.36
N LEU A 421 -30.02 13.93 -21.77
CA LEU A 421 -29.65 14.11 -20.37
C LEU A 421 -28.22 14.62 -20.26
N THR A 422 -28.01 15.60 -19.39
CA THR A 422 -26.69 16.13 -18.98
C THR A 422 -26.72 16.25 -17.46
N LEU A 423 -25.66 15.81 -16.80
CA LEU A 423 -25.48 15.89 -15.35
C LEU A 423 -24.19 16.65 -15.03
N GLU A 424 -24.16 17.34 -13.91
CA GLU A 424 -22.90 17.75 -13.31
C GLU A 424 -22.23 16.52 -12.69
N ALA A 425 -20.98 16.27 -13.09
CA ALA A 425 -20.18 15.17 -12.58
C ALA A 425 -18.75 15.64 -12.35
N LEU A 426 -18.03 15.03 -11.41
CA LEU A 426 -16.62 15.28 -11.20
C LEU A 426 -15.83 14.91 -12.46
N ALA A 427 -15.06 15.87 -12.96
CA ALA A 427 -14.14 15.69 -14.07
C ALA A 427 -13.14 14.60 -13.70
N ARG A 428 -12.95 13.65 -14.62
CA ARG A 428 -12.04 12.53 -14.44
C ARG A 428 -11.22 12.34 -15.70
N PRO A 429 -9.96 12.81 -15.74
CA PRO A 429 -9.09 12.62 -16.90
C PRO A 429 -8.98 11.13 -17.27
N CYS A 430 -9.36 10.85 -18.51
CA CYS A 430 -9.24 9.57 -19.18
C CYS A 430 -8.64 9.78 -20.57
N PHE A 431 -8.01 8.73 -21.09
CA PHE A 431 -7.28 8.80 -22.35
C PHE A 431 -8.06 8.09 -23.47
N TYR A 432 -8.18 8.76 -24.60
CA TYR A 432 -8.84 8.22 -25.78
C TYR A 432 -8.13 6.96 -26.30
N GLU A 433 -8.86 5.84 -26.39
CA GLU A 433 -8.32 4.54 -26.82
C GLU A 433 -7.70 4.57 -28.23
N HIS A 434 -8.19 5.46 -29.09
CA HIS A 434 -7.76 5.60 -30.47
C HIS A 434 -6.56 6.55 -30.65
N LYS A 435 -6.30 7.43 -29.68
CA LYS A 435 -5.17 8.38 -29.70
C LYS A 435 -3.90 7.75 -29.14
N SER A 436 -2.75 8.26 -29.55
CA SER A 436 -1.41 7.87 -29.06
C SER A 436 -0.80 8.91 -28.14
N TYR A 437 -0.01 8.47 -27.16
CA TYR A 437 0.59 9.33 -26.15
C TYR A 437 2.10 9.10 -26.04
N VAL A 438 2.85 10.19 -26.02
CA VAL A 438 4.32 10.21 -25.94
C VAL A 438 4.75 10.54 -24.52
N ILE A 439 5.61 9.71 -23.93
CA ILE A 439 6.26 9.98 -22.63
C ILE A 439 7.78 10.01 -22.84
N VAL A 440 8.34 11.22 -22.81
CA VAL A 440 9.78 11.46 -22.97
C VAL A 440 10.46 11.18 -21.63
N GLY A 441 11.41 10.25 -21.62
CA GLY A 441 11.95 9.69 -20.38
C GLY A 441 11.04 8.63 -19.73
N GLY A 442 10.04 8.10 -20.45
CA GLY A 442 9.01 7.17 -19.95
C GLY A 442 9.48 5.80 -19.43
N LEU A 443 10.79 5.55 -19.34
CA LEU A 443 11.36 4.37 -18.64
C LEU A 443 12.08 4.72 -17.32
N GLY A 444 12.14 5.99 -16.91
CA GLY A 444 12.52 6.37 -15.54
C GLY A 444 11.37 6.10 -14.55
N GLY A 445 11.66 6.05 -13.25
CA GLY A 445 10.70 5.68 -12.20
C GLY A 445 9.30 6.30 -12.36
N PHE A 446 9.19 7.63 -12.26
CA PHE A 446 7.91 8.33 -12.44
C PHE A 446 7.29 8.08 -13.84
N GLY A 447 8.12 7.95 -14.88
CA GLY A 447 7.64 7.70 -16.24
C GLY A 447 6.95 6.35 -16.41
N LEU A 448 7.36 5.33 -15.65
CA LEU A 448 6.69 4.03 -15.60
C LEU A 448 5.36 4.12 -14.83
N GLU A 449 5.34 4.80 -13.69
CA GLU A 449 4.13 4.99 -12.89
C GLU A 449 3.06 5.83 -13.63
N LEU A 450 3.48 6.89 -14.32
CA LEU A 450 2.63 7.68 -15.21
C LEU A 450 2.10 6.81 -16.36
N ALA A 451 2.92 5.96 -16.97
CA ALA A 451 2.48 5.05 -18.03
C ALA A 451 1.45 4.01 -17.53
N GLU A 452 1.65 3.45 -16.32
CA GLU A 452 0.70 2.53 -15.70
C GLU A 452 -0.64 3.23 -15.42
N TRP A 453 -0.61 4.41 -14.79
CA TRP A 453 -1.79 5.24 -14.53
C TRP A 453 -2.51 5.65 -15.83
N MET A 454 -1.78 5.99 -16.89
CA MET A 454 -2.40 6.27 -18.20
C MET A 454 -3.11 5.05 -18.77
N VAL A 455 -2.54 3.84 -18.65
CA VAL A 455 -3.15 2.58 -19.13
C VAL A 455 -4.40 2.22 -18.32
N THR A 456 -4.39 2.41 -16.99
CA THR A 456 -5.60 2.24 -16.17
C THR A 456 -6.67 3.26 -16.54
N ARG A 457 -6.29 4.50 -16.86
CA ARG A 457 -7.18 5.57 -17.39
C ARG A 457 -7.56 5.46 -18.87
N GLY A 458 -7.37 4.30 -19.49
CA GLY A 458 -7.90 4.00 -20.83
C GLY A 458 -6.90 4.13 -21.98
N CYS A 459 -5.66 4.57 -21.73
CA CYS A 459 -4.64 4.64 -22.79
C CYS A 459 -4.35 3.24 -23.36
N ARG A 460 -4.31 3.13 -24.69
CA ARG A 460 -3.98 1.88 -25.41
C ARG A 460 -2.78 2.00 -26.35
N LYS A 461 -2.18 3.18 -26.48
CA LYS A 461 -1.10 3.47 -27.44
C LYS A 461 -0.06 4.37 -26.79
N LEU A 462 1.02 3.77 -26.29
CA LEU A 462 2.11 4.47 -25.62
C LEU A 462 3.40 4.40 -26.45
N LEU A 463 4.05 5.55 -26.61
CA LEU A 463 5.40 5.67 -27.12
C LEU A 463 6.30 6.24 -26.01
N LEU A 464 7.24 5.42 -25.53
CA LEU A 464 8.14 5.77 -24.44
C LEU A 464 9.55 6.02 -24.98
N THR A 465 10.14 7.18 -24.68
CA THR A 465 11.54 7.45 -25.08
C THR A 465 12.52 7.06 -23.97
N SER A 466 13.65 6.49 -24.37
CA SER A 466 14.80 6.25 -23.49
C SER A 466 16.06 6.11 -24.33
N ARG A 467 17.11 6.88 -24.00
CA ARG A 467 18.45 6.81 -24.61
C ARG A 467 18.98 5.36 -24.73
N SER A 468 18.62 4.52 -23.76
CA SER A 468 19.15 3.16 -23.61
C SER A 468 18.17 2.05 -23.98
N GLY A 469 16.86 2.34 -23.99
CA GLY A 469 15.81 1.31 -23.95
C GLY A 469 15.66 0.69 -22.54
N ALA A 470 14.96 -0.45 -22.46
CA ALA A 470 14.68 -1.13 -21.19
C ALA A 470 15.88 -1.97 -20.71
N ARG A 471 16.46 -1.55 -19.58
CA ARG A 471 17.61 -2.17 -18.91
C ARG A 471 17.21 -3.08 -17.75
N THR A 472 16.27 -2.65 -16.89
CA THR A 472 15.95 -3.36 -15.64
C THR A 472 14.87 -4.44 -15.84
N GLY A 473 14.83 -5.43 -14.94
CA GLY A 473 13.77 -6.43 -14.91
C GLY A 473 12.38 -5.80 -14.67
N TYR A 474 12.30 -4.80 -13.79
CA TYR A 474 11.08 -4.05 -13.51
C TYR A 474 10.53 -3.32 -14.76
N GLN A 475 11.38 -2.59 -15.51
CA GLN A 475 10.97 -1.97 -16.79
C GLN A 475 10.37 -3.00 -17.77
N ARG A 476 10.97 -4.19 -17.86
CA ARG A 476 10.48 -5.27 -18.74
C ARG A 476 9.16 -5.85 -18.26
N LEU A 477 8.99 -6.00 -16.94
CA LEU A 477 7.75 -6.44 -16.31
C LEU A 477 6.59 -5.46 -16.60
N CYS A 478 6.80 -4.16 -16.42
CA CYS A 478 5.79 -3.12 -16.71
C CYS A 478 5.40 -3.14 -18.20
N LEU A 479 6.37 -3.16 -19.11
CA LEU A 479 6.12 -3.25 -20.55
C LEU A 479 5.33 -4.52 -20.95
N HIS A 480 5.63 -5.66 -20.32
CA HIS A 480 4.87 -6.90 -20.54
C HIS A 480 3.45 -6.80 -19.96
N ARG A 481 3.32 -6.30 -18.73
CA ARG A 481 2.05 -6.10 -18.01
C ARG A 481 1.07 -5.25 -18.84
N TRP A 482 1.49 -4.09 -19.34
CA TRP A 482 0.62 -3.21 -20.12
C TRP A 482 0.20 -3.82 -21.47
N ARG A 483 1.09 -4.60 -22.12
CA ARG A 483 0.73 -5.37 -23.33
C ARG A 483 -0.32 -6.44 -23.05
N SER A 484 -0.21 -7.13 -21.91
CA SER A 484 -1.23 -8.07 -21.43
C SER A 484 -2.57 -7.39 -21.07
N PHE A 485 -2.60 -6.06 -20.92
CA PHE A 485 -3.83 -5.25 -20.76
C PHE A 485 -4.34 -4.68 -22.09
N GLY A 486 -3.77 -5.12 -23.23
CA GLY A 486 -4.17 -4.67 -24.57
C GLY A 486 -3.59 -3.31 -24.99
N ALA A 487 -2.63 -2.76 -24.25
CA ALA A 487 -1.93 -1.55 -24.67
C ALA A 487 -0.78 -1.88 -25.64
N THR A 488 -0.77 -1.20 -26.80
CA THR A 488 0.37 -1.21 -27.72
C THR A 488 1.43 -0.25 -27.18
N VAL A 489 2.55 -0.80 -26.69
CA VAL A 489 3.65 -0.02 -26.10
C VAL A 489 4.92 -0.16 -26.94
N PHE A 490 5.32 0.95 -27.55
CA PHE A 490 6.54 1.11 -28.33
C PHE A 490 7.61 1.85 -27.54
N THR A 491 8.88 1.45 -27.68
CA THR A 491 10.02 2.10 -27.03
C THR A 491 11.00 2.59 -28.08
N THR A 492 11.39 3.87 -28.01
CA THR A 492 12.29 4.49 -28.98
C THR A 492 13.54 5.07 -28.32
N LYS A 493 14.67 5.02 -29.03
CA LYS A 493 15.96 5.59 -28.60
C LYS A 493 16.25 6.96 -29.23
N LEU A 494 15.28 7.54 -29.95
CA LEU A 494 15.39 8.87 -30.53
C LEU A 494 15.55 9.93 -29.42
N ASP A 495 16.37 10.93 -29.70
CA ASP A 495 16.64 12.04 -28.79
C ASP A 495 15.75 13.24 -29.10
N ALA A 496 14.85 13.55 -28.17
CA ALA A 496 13.95 14.69 -28.28
C ALA A 496 14.69 16.05 -28.22
N SER A 497 15.91 16.11 -27.70
CA SER A 497 16.71 17.35 -27.65
C SER A 497 17.27 17.80 -29.01
N THR A 498 16.96 17.06 -30.09
CA THR A 498 17.26 17.44 -31.48
C THR A 498 15.97 17.70 -32.26
N LYS A 499 15.99 18.64 -33.21
CA LYS A 499 14.82 19.00 -34.03
C LYS A 499 14.28 17.81 -34.82
N GLU A 500 15.17 17.06 -35.45
CA GLU A 500 14.86 15.88 -36.26
C GLU A 500 14.39 14.72 -35.37
N GLY A 501 14.99 14.54 -34.19
CA GLY A 501 14.60 13.51 -33.24
C GLY A 501 13.21 13.76 -32.64
N ALA A 502 12.93 14.99 -32.18
CA ALA A 502 11.61 15.39 -31.70
C ALA A 502 10.53 15.19 -32.76
N ARG A 503 10.78 15.65 -34.00
CA ARG A 503 9.84 15.46 -35.11
C ARG A 503 9.58 13.98 -35.40
N ARG A 504 10.63 13.16 -35.48
CA ARG A 504 10.49 11.70 -35.72
C ARG A 504 9.79 10.96 -34.58
N ILE A 505 9.92 11.41 -33.33
CA ILE A 505 9.17 10.87 -32.20
C ILE A 505 7.67 11.12 -32.38
N VAL A 506 7.29 12.34 -32.78
CA VAL A 506 5.89 12.70 -33.06
C VAL A 506 5.35 11.95 -34.28
N GLU A 507 6.13 11.82 -35.35
CA GLU A 507 5.77 11.01 -36.53
C GLU A 507 5.59 9.52 -36.19
N GLN A 508 6.45 8.94 -35.34
CA GLN A 508 6.29 7.56 -34.85
C GLN A 508 5.01 7.37 -34.02
N ALA A 509 4.63 8.36 -33.20
CA ALA A 509 3.37 8.34 -32.47
C ALA A 509 2.17 8.45 -33.43
N ALA A 510 2.22 9.37 -34.40
CA ALA A 510 1.19 9.58 -35.41
C ALA A 510 0.86 8.31 -36.23
N VAL A 511 1.86 7.47 -36.49
CA VAL A 511 1.66 6.14 -37.13
C VAL A 511 0.84 5.19 -36.25
N MET A 512 0.94 5.28 -34.93
CA MET A 512 0.13 4.47 -34.01
C MET A 512 -1.32 5.00 -33.93
N GLY A 513 -1.51 6.31 -34.00
CA GLY A 513 -2.82 6.98 -33.99
C GLY A 513 -2.68 8.50 -33.88
N ILE A 514 -3.80 9.22 -33.84
CA ILE A 514 -3.81 10.67 -33.61
C ILE A 514 -3.10 10.99 -32.29
N VAL A 515 -2.12 11.89 -32.28
CA VAL A 515 -1.34 12.20 -31.08
C VAL A 515 -2.19 13.02 -30.09
N GLY A 516 -2.63 12.39 -29.01
CA GLY A 516 -3.49 12.99 -27.98
C GLY A 516 -2.73 13.62 -26.82
N GLY A 517 -1.47 13.23 -26.58
CA GLY A 517 -0.68 13.90 -25.55
C GLY A 517 0.83 13.68 -25.63
N ILE A 518 1.57 14.69 -25.17
CA ILE A 518 3.02 14.68 -25.03
C ILE A 518 3.37 15.05 -23.59
N PHE A 519 4.14 14.20 -22.93
CA PHE A 519 4.59 14.36 -21.55
C PHE A 519 6.12 14.36 -21.50
N ASN A 520 6.75 15.49 -21.13
CA ASN A 520 8.21 15.56 -20.97
C ASN A 520 8.63 15.42 -19.51
N LEU A 521 9.21 14.26 -19.18
CA LEU A 521 9.75 13.91 -17.87
C LEU A 521 11.27 13.72 -17.91
N ALA A 522 11.92 13.95 -19.05
CA ALA A 522 13.35 13.72 -19.19
C ALA A 522 14.15 14.75 -18.37
N MET A 523 15.12 14.26 -17.62
CA MET A 523 16.06 15.11 -16.89
C MET A 523 17.45 14.48 -16.81
N VAL A 524 18.43 15.35 -16.64
CA VAL A 524 19.81 15.07 -16.25
C VAL A 524 20.16 16.12 -15.19
N LEU A 525 20.89 15.72 -14.14
CA LEU A 525 21.39 16.62 -13.11
C LEU A 525 22.90 16.82 -13.26
N ARG A 526 23.34 18.04 -12.95
CA ARG A 526 24.73 18.53 -13.00
C ARG A 526 24.87 19.60 -11.92
N ASP A 527 24.65 19.17 -10.69
CA ASP A 527 24.52 20.07 -9.57
C ASP A 527 25.92 20.53 -9.17
N ALA A 528 26.09 21.84 -9.02
CA ALA A 528 27.32 22.53 -8.65
C ALA A 528 27.00 23.99 -8.32
N LEU A 529 27.69 24.60 -7.34
CA LEU A 529 27.59 26.05 -7.14
C LEU A 529 27.98 26.80 -8.42
N ILE A 530 27.46 28.02 -8.58
CA ILE A 530 27.65 28.83 -9.79
C ILE A 530 29.12 29.07 -10.17
N GLU A 531 30.03 29.10 -9.18
CA GLU A 531 31.48 29.18 -9.37
C GLU A 531 32.11 27.94 -10.02
N ASN A 532 31.47 26.77 -9.88
CA ASN A 532 31.92 25.48 -10.41
C ASN A 532 31.05 24.99 -11.59
N GLN A 533 30.06 25.78 -12.02
CA GLN A 533 29.27 25.49 -13.21
C GLN A 533 30.04 25.88 -14.48
N THR A 534 29.95 25.05 -15.52
CA THR A 534 30.49 25.35 -16.85
C THR A 534 29.35 25.57 -17.85
N ALA A 535 29.67 26.10 -19.04
CA ALA A 535 28.69 26.18 -20.12
C ALA A 535 28.16 24.79 -20.51
N GLU A 536 29.03 23.77 -20.46
CA GLU A 536 28.71 22.37 -20.78
C GLU A 536 27.75 21.76 -19.77
N THR A 537 27.95 21.98 -18.45
CA THR A 537 27.03 21.47 -17.42
C THR A 537 25.67 22.17 -17.46
N PHE A 538 25.61 23.43 -17.88
CA PHE A 538 24.36 24.11 -18.19
C PHE A 538 23.67 23.51 -19.42
N GLU A 539 24.40 23.28 -20.51
CA GLU A 539 23.87 22.73 -21.75
C GLU A 539 23.33 21.29 -21.56
N ASP A 540 24.05 20.45 -20.82
CA ASP A 540 23.65 19.08 -20.47
C ASP A 540 22.29 19.01 -19.76
N VAL A 541 22.03 19.94 -18.83
CA VAL A 541 20.75 20.03 -18.10
C VAL A 541 19.66 20.67 -18.97
N CYS A 542 20.02 21.61 -19.84
CA CYS A 542 19.09 22.26 -20.76
C CYS A 542 18.62 21.35 -21.90
N LYS A 543 19.45 20.43 -22.41
CA LYS A 543 19.09 19.50 -23.51
C LYS A 543 17.76 18.74 -23.29
N PRO A 544 17.58 17.94 -22.21
CA PRO A 544 16.37 17.13 -22.02
C PRO A 544 15.13 17.95 -21.61
N LYS A 545 15.31 19.18 -21.10
CA LYS A 545 14.23 20.04 -20.64
C LYS A 545 13.91 21.16 -21.62
N VAL A 546 14.83 22.08 -21.84
CA VAL A 546 14.66 23.25 -22.72
C VAL A 546 14.55 22.84 -24.18
N ALA A 547 15.63 22.26 -24.74
CA ALA A 547 15.70 21.98 -26.18
C ALA A 547 14.63 20.95 -26.59
N ALA A 548 14.46 19.88 -25.80
CA ALA A 548 13.42 18.89 -26.04
C ALA A 548 12.01 19.50 -26.01
N THR A 549 11.67 20.31 -25.01
CA THR A 549 10.34 20.95 -24.93
C THR A 549 10.13 21.93 -26.07
N GLN A 550 11.14 22.70 -26.48
CA GLN A 550 11.06 23.62 -27.60
C GLN A 550 10.84 22.91 -28.94
N PHE A 551 11.59 21.83 -29.22
CA PHE A 551 11.43 21.07 -30.46
C PHE A 551 10.13 20.25 -30.48
N LEU A 552 9.66 19.76 -29.34
CA LEU A 552 8.35 19.12 -29.22
C LEU A 552 7.20 20.13 -29.35
N ASP A 553 7.34 21.36 -28.85
CA ASP A 553 6.36 22.42 -29.08
C ASP A 553 6.18 22.65 -30.58
N VAL A 554 7.27 22.96 -31.30
CA VAL A 554 7.27 23.16 -32.77
C VAL A 554 6.70 21.94 -33.50
N ALA A 555 7.22 20.73 -33.24
CA ALA A 555 6.75 19.52 -33.92
C ALA A 555 5.25 19.23 -33.64
N SER A 556 4.77 19.54 -32.44
CA SER A 556 3.35 19.33 -32.09
C SER A 556 2.41 20.33 -32.77
N ARG A 557 2.84 21.58 -33.00
CA ARG A 557 2.06 22.58 -33.75
C ARG A 557 1.89 22.16 -35.21
N ASP A 558 2.93 21.59 -35.81
CA ASP A 558 2.94 21.13 -37.20
C ASP A 558 2.14 19.82 -37.41
N LEU A 559 2.19 18.89 -36.45
CA LEU A 559 1.78 17.49 -36.65
C LEU A 559 0.64 17.00 -35.75
N CYS A 560 0.27 17.74 -34.69
CA CYS A 560 -0.71 17.28 -33.69
C CYS A 560 -1.92 18.25 -33.57
N PRO A 561 -2.79 18.36 -34.59
CA PRO A 561 -3.93 19.29 -34.56
C PRO A 561 -4.99 18.95 -33.51
N GLU A 562 -5.05 17.69 -33.06
CA GLU A 562 -6.00 17.21 -32.03
C GLU A 562 -5.29 16.82 -30.71
N LEU A 563 -4.21 17.53 -30.36
CA LEU A 563 -3.51 17.31 -29.10
C LEU A 563 -4.40 17.76 -27.92
N ASP A 564 -4.66 16.86 -26.96
CA ASP A 564 -5.42 17.18 -25.74
C ASP A 564 -4.48 17.68 -24.62
N HIS A 565 -3.26 17.13 -24.53
CA HIS A 565 -2.33 17.39 -23.44
C HIS A 565 -0.89 17.68 -23.91
N PHE A 566 -0.29 18.75 -23.38
CA PHE A 566 1.15 18.99 -23.48
C PHE A 566 1.66 19.32 -22.08
N VAL A 567 2.32 18.36 -21.44
CA VAL A 567 2.67 18.41 -20.02
C VAL A 567 4.19 18.32 -19.87
N VAL A 568 4.77 19.18 -19.04
CA VAL A 568 6.20 19.19 -18.75
C VAL A 568 6.44 19.19 -17.24
N PHE A 569 7.41 18.40 -16.80
CA PHE A 569 7.72 18.25 -15.39
C PHE A 569 8.79 19.27 -15.00
N SER A 570 8.32 20.36 -14.37
CA SER A 570 9.14 21.35 -13.69
C SER A 570 9.45 20.88 -12.26
N SER A 571 10.03 21.76 -11.43
CA SER A 571 10.28 21.51 -10.02
C SER A 571 10.14 22.80 -9.21
N MET A 572 9.79 22.67 -7.93
CA MET A 572 9.77 23.77 -6.95
C MET A 572 11.12 24.51 -6.87
N VAL A 573 12.22 23.87 -7.27
CA VAL A 573 13.55 24.51 -7.44
C VAL A 573 13.50 25.75 -8.35
N CYS A 574 12.61 25.78 -9.36
CA CYS A 574 12.38 26.98 -10.18
C CYS A 574 11.70 28.12 -9.39
N GLY A 575 10.77 27.78 -8.49
CA GLY A 575 9.97 28.76 -7.75
C GLY A 575 10.66 29.31 -6.51
N ARG A 576 11.20 28.43 -5.65
CA ARG A 576 11.85 28.80 -4.38
C ARG A 576 13.37 28.97 -4.51
N GLY A 577 13.96 28.39 -5.55
CA GLY A 577 15.41 28.22 -5.65
C GLY A 577 15.90 26.99 -4.87
N ASN A 578 17.00 26.41 -5.33
CA ASN A 578 17.84 25.53 -4.53
C ASN A 578 19.31 25.83 -4.83
N ALA A 579 20.17 25.76 -3.82
CA ALA A 579 21.60 25.97 -4.01
C ALA A 579 22.18 24.84 -4.86
N GLY A 580 23.21 25.15 -5.67
CA GLY A 580 23.81 24.17 -6.57
C GLY A 580 23.03 23.84 -7.85
N GLN A 581 21.74 24.21 -7.91
CA GLN A 581 20.83 23.82 -8.98
C GLN A 581 20.40 25.01 -9.87
N THR A 582 21.31 25.97 -10.10
CA THR A 582 21.02 27.18 -10.90
C THR A 582 20.70 26.85 -12.37
N ASN A 583 21.41 25.89 -12.95
CA ASN A 583 21.16 25.33 -14.29
C ASN A 583 19.81 24.58 -14.36
N TYR A 584 19.47 23.80 -13.34
CA TYR A 584 18.21 23.07 -13.25
C TYR A 584 17.02 24.02 -13.05
N GLY A 585 17.14 25.04 -12.19
CA GLY A 585 16.15 26.10 -12.01
C GLY A 585 15.88 26.86 -13.32
N TYR A 586 16.94 27.29 -14.02
CA TYR A 586 16.83 27.92 -15.33
C TYR A 586 16.11 27.02 -16.36
N ALA A 587 16.56 25.77 -16.51
CA ALA A 587 16.00 24.85 -17.50
C ALA A 587 14.50 24.56 -17.26
N ASN A 588 14.09 24.48 -15.99
CA ASN A 588 12.68 24.35 -15.59
C ASN A 588 11.88 25.62 -15.90
N SER A 589 12.40 26.80 -15.57
CA SER A 589 11.72 28.08 -15.82
C SER A 589 11.43 28.32 -17.30
N VAL A 590 12.36 27.94 -18.19
CA VAL A 590 12.14 28.07 -19.65
C VAL A 590 10.99 27.18 -20.14
N MET A 591 10.85 25.96 -19.62
CA MET A 591 9.71 25.09 -19.96
C MET A 591 8.37 25.70 -19.54
N GLU A 592 8.33 26.34 -18.36
CA GLU A 592 7.15 27.08 -17.89
C GLU A 592 6.77 28.23 -18.84
N ARG A 593 7.76 28.99 -19.34
CA ARG A 593 7.51 30.04 -20.35
C ARG A 593 6.94 29.45 -21.64
N ILE A 594 7.40 28.28 -22.09
CA ILE A 594 6.87 27.61 -23.29
C ILE A 594 5.42 27.19 -23.09
N CYS A 595 5.06 26.61 -21.94
CA CYS A 595 3.69 26.25 -21.61
C CYS A 595 2.75 27.48 -21.57
N GLU A 596 3.20 28.60 -21.00
CA GLU A 596 2.42 29.85 -21.04
C GLU A 596 2.21 30.37 -22.47
N ARG A 597 3.23 30.35 -23.33
CA ARG A 597 3.08 30.76 -24.74
C ARG A 597 2.12 29.85 -25.51
N ARG A 598 2.10 28.55 -25.20
CA ARG A 598 1.14 27.60 -25.79
C ARG A 598 -0.29 27.93 -25.36
N VAL A 599 -0.54 28.14 -24.08
CA VAL A 599 -1.87 28.51 -23.57
C VAL A 599 -2.33 29.87 -24.09
N ALA A 600 -1.43 30.85 -24.20
CA ALA A 600 -1.73 32.14 -24.84
C ALA A 600 -2.11 32.01 -26.33
N ALA A 601 -1.57 31.02 -27.02
CA ALA A 601 -1.93 30.66 -28.40
C ALA A 601 -3.16 29.72 -28.51
N GLY A 602 -3.87 29.46 -27.41
CA GLY A 602 -5.03 28.56 -27.38
C GLY A 602 -4.70 27.06 -27.48
N LEU A 603 -3.42 26.69 -27.32
CA LEU A 603 -2.95 25.30 -27.35
C LEU A 603 -2.83 24.74 -25.93
N PRO A 604 -2.98 23.41 -25.72
CA PRO A 604 -2.73 22.83 -24.39
C PRO A 604 -1.27 23.03 -23.99
N GLY A 605 -1.03 23.37 -22.73
CA GLY A 605 0.30 23.56 -22.15
C GLY A 605 0.23 23.61 -20.62
N LEU A 606 0.95 22.71 -19.96
CA LEU A 606 0.95 22.57 -18.50
C LEU A 606 2.36 22.26 -17.98
N ALA A 607 2.90 23.13 -17.15
CA ALA A 607 4.13 22.89 -16.40
C ALA A 607 3.82 22.61 -14.93
N ILE A 608 4.27 21.46 -14.42
CA ILE A 608 4.02 21.04 -13.03
C ILE A 608 5.30 21.19 -12.22
N GLN A 609 5.32 22.14 -11.27
CA GLN A 609 6.40 22.32 -10.30
C GLN A 609 6.26 21.30 -9.16
N TRP A 610 6.86 20.13 -9.32
CA TRP A 610 6.91 19.11 -8.27
C TRP A 610 7.91 19.46 -7.16
N GLY A 611 7.55 19.16 -5.92
CA GLY A 611 8.48 19.08 -4.79
C GLY A 611 9.37 17.84 -4.86
N ALA A 612 9.81 17.34 -3.70
CA ALA A 612 10.42 16.02 -3.62
C ALA A 612 9.39 14.94 -4.00
N ILE A 613 9.82 13.91 -4.71
CA ILE A 613 8.98 12.79 -5.18
C ILE A 613 9.58 11.52 -4.57
N GLY A 614 8.76 10.77 -3.83
CA GLY A 614 9.14 9.49 -3.21
C GLY A 614 8.62 8.28 -3.97
N ASP A 615 8.78 7.11 -3.36
CA ASP A 615 8.49 5.75 -3.86
C ASP A 615 9.33 5.33 -5.09
N VAL A 616 9.62 6.25 -6.01
CA VAL A 616 10.46 6.05 -7.21
C VAL A 616 11.15 7.35 -7.65
N GLY A 617 12.23 7.22 -8.42
CA GLY A 617 12.94 8.36 -9.02
C GLY A 617 14.15 8.80 -8.21
N VAL A 618 14.73 9.95 -8.57
CA VAL A 618 16.11 10.28 -8.14
C VAL A 618 16.24 10.55 -6.63
N VAL A 619 15.21 11.03 -5.94
CA VAL A 619 15.27 11.20 -4.47
C VAL A 619 15.31 9.83 -3.79
N HIS A 620 14.41 8.92 -4.16
CA HIS A 620 14.43 7.54 -3.68
C HIS A 620 15.76 6.81 -4.01
N GLU A 621 16.23 6.91 -5.27
CA GLU A 621 17.47 6.27 -5.73
C GLU A 621 18.77 6.82 -5.09
N ALA A 622 18.78 8.08 -4.64
CA ALA A 622 20.00 8.74 -4.13
C ALA A 622 20.00 9.02 -2.62
N MET A 623 18.82 9.18 -2.00
CA MET A 623 18.68 9.69 -0.62
C MET A 623 17.66 8.93 0.24
N GLY A 624 16.76 8.15 -0.36
CA GLY A 624 15.65 7.49 0.35
C GLY A 624 14.44 8.42 0.57
N ASP A 625 13.29 7.84 0.94
CA ASP A 625 12.00 8.56 0.91
C ASP A 625 11.78 9.55 2.07
N ASP A 626 12.30 9.27 3.28
CA ASP A 626 11.99 10.05 4.50
C ASP A 626 12.81 11.35 4.66
N GLN A 627 13.58 11.75 3.65
CA GLN A 627 14.42 12.95 3.72
C GLN A 627 13.67 14.26 3.43
N VAL A 628 13.96 15.29 4.23
CA VAL A 628 13.45 16.65 4.04
C VAL A 628 14.39 17.43 3.11
N VAL A 629 14.04 17.50 1.83
CA VAL A 629 14.81 18.24 0.81
C VAL A 629 14.23 19.65 0.67
N ALA A 630 15.04 20.70 0.83
CA ALA A 630 14.63 22.11 0.68
C ALA A 630 13.37 22.54 1.48
N GLY A 631 13.10 21.88 2.62
CA GLY A 631 11.94 22.15 3.48
C GLY A 631 10.62 21.51 3.01
N VAL A 632 10.68 20.51 2.11
CA VAL A 632 9.55 19.66 1.71
C VAL A 632 9.86 18.19 1.93
N VAL A 633 8.81 17.39 2.12
CA VAL A 633 8.87 15.92 2.25
C VAL A 633 8.56 15.28 0.89
N SER A 634 9.10 14.09 0.65
CA SER A 634 8.81 13.28 -0.53
C SER A 634 7.30 13.01 -0.69
N GLN A 635 6.73 13.50 -1.79
CA GLN A 635 5.35 13.21 -2.16
C GLN A 635 5.28 11.80 -2.76
N ARG A 636 4.52 10.89 -2.11
CA ARG A 636 4.25 9.54 -2.62
C ARG A 636 3.59 9.59 -4.00
N ILE A 637 3.96 8.67 -4.89
CA ILE A 637 3.44 8.55 -6.26
C ILE A 637 1.92 8.45 -6.29
N ALA A 638 1.30 7.72 -5.36
CA ALA A 638 -0.15 7.64 -5.27
C ALA A 638 -0.80 9.03 -5.07
N SER A 639 -0.16 9.92 -4.32
CA SER A 639 -0.57 11.32 -4.16
C SER A 639 -0.32 12.12 -5.44
N CYS A 640 0.86 11.96 -6.07
CA CYS A 640 1.16 12.59 -7.36
C CYS A 640 0.14 12.24 -8.44
N MET A 641 -0.26 10.96 -8.56
CA MET A 641 -1.26 10.49 -9.53
C MET A 641 -2.68 11.00 -9.21
N ALA A 642 -3.02 11.18 -7.94
CA ALA A 642 -4.28 11.83 -7.55
C ALA A 642 -4.28 13.34 -7.87
N VAL A 643 -3.13 14.02 -7.72
CA VAL A 643 -2.98 15.43 -8.09
C VAL A 643 -3.06 15.63 -9.62
N MET A 644 -2.57 14.67 -10.42
CA MET A 644 -2.70 14.69 -11.88
C MET A 644 -4.15 14.78 -12.37
N ASP A 645 -5.12 14.21 -11.64
CA ASP A 645 -6.56 14.33 -11.97
C ASP A 645 -7.04 15.78 -11.98
N SER A 646 -6.60 16.56 -10.98
CA SER A 646 -6.92 17.99 -10.88
C SER A 646 -6.13 18.78 -11.93
N PHE A 647 -4.82 18.54 -12.03
CA PHE A 647 -3.92 19.35 -12.86
C PHE A 647 -4.16 19.21 -14.37
N LEU A 648 -4.64 18.06 -14.85
CA LEU A 648 -5.06 17.90 -16.25
C LEU A 648 -6.45 18.46 -16.57
N SER A 649 -7.26 18.77 -15.55
CA SER A 649 -8.63 19.27 -15.71
C SER A 649 -8.72 20.80 -15.66
N GLN A 650 -7.68 21.47 -15.18
CA GLN A 650 -7.63 22.92 -14.94
C GLN A 650 -6.93 23.69 -16.08
N SER A 651 -7.08 25.02 -16.11
CA SER A 651 -6.67 25.89 -17.22
C SER A 651 -5.41 26.74 -17.00
N HIS A 652 -4.84 26.75 -15.80
CA HIS A 652 -3.60 27.47 -15.52
C HIS A 652 -2.40 26.74 -16.16
N PRO A 653 -1.50 27.48 -16.84
CA PRO A 653 -0.35 26.90 -17.53
C PRO A 653 0.76 26.38 -16.60
N ILE A 654 0.75 26.80 -15.33
CA ILE A 654 1.75 26.44 -14.32
C ILE A 654 1.05 26.17 -13.01
N VAL A 655 1.38 25.04 -12.38
CA VAL A 655 0.83 24.60 -11.09
C VAL A 655 1.95 23.98 -10.24
N SER A 656 1.82 24.00 -8.92
CA SER A 656 2.82 23.48 -7.99
C SER A 656 2.22 22.42 -7.07
N SER A 657 2.94 21.33 -6.82
CA SER A 657 2.55 20.28 -5.86
C SER A 657 3.75 19.85 -5.04
N PHE A 658 3.65 19.97 -3.71
CA PHE A 658 4.68 19.56 -2.76
C PHE A 658 4.07 19.29 -1.39
N VAL A 659 4.69 18.41 -0.60
CA VAL A 659 4.32 18.18 0.81
C VAL A 659 5.17 19.07 1.70
N LYS A 660 4.55 19.97 2.46
CA LYS A 660 5.25 20.84 3.40
C LYS A 660 5.88 20.01 4.52
N ALA A 661 7.14 20.29 4.88
CA ALA A 661 7.73 19.76 6.11
C ALA A 661 7.27 20.57 7.34
N ASP A 662 6.95 19.88 8.45
CA ASP A 662 6.56 20.54 9.69
C ASP A 662 7.77 21.14 10.43
N LEU A 663 7.92 22.44 10.22
CA LEU A 663 8.88 23.34 10.86
C LEU A 663 8.32 24.01 12.14
N SER A 664 7.02 23.84 12.45
CA SER A 664 6.31 24.57 13.52
C SER A 664 6.03 23.76 14.79
N THR A 665 6.63 22.57 14.93
CA THR A 665 6.59 21.73 16.14
C THR A 665 7.98 21.57 16.77
N SER A 666 8.89 22.50 16.48
CA SER A 666 10.32 22.41 16.83
C SER A 666 10.90 23.71 17.42
N SER A 667 10.11 24.42 18.23
CA SER A 667 10.62 25.42 19.18
C SER A 667 10.61 24.92 20.64
N GLU A 668 9.81 23.91 20.94
CA GLU A 668 9.75 23.25 22.26
C GLU A 668 9.68 21.72 22.06
N GLY A 669 10.76 21.00 22.40
CA GLY A 669 10.71 19.54 22.58
C GLY A 669 11.21 18.64 21.43
N ARG A 670 11.77 19.15 20.33
CA ARG A 670 12.65 18.31 19.49
C ARG A 670 14.05 18.31 20.11
N ASP A 671 14.59 17.12 20.37
CA ASP A 671 16.02 16.96 20.57
C ASP A 671 16.75 17.56 19.37
N LYS A 672 17.70 18.46 19.65
CA LYS A 672 18.53 19.06 18.61
C LYS A 672 19.40 17.94 18.04
N ARG A 673 19.03 17.44 16.85
CA ARG A 673 19.81 16.44 16.10
C ARG A 673 21.27 16.77 16.20
N ASP A 674 22.12 15.83 16.62
CA ASP A 674 23.55 16.10 16.75
C ASP A 674 24.06 16.72 15.43
N LEU A 675 24.49 17.97 15.53
CA LEU A 675 24.92 18.79 14.41
C LEU A 675 26.10 18.11 13.69
N VAL A 676 26.93 17.37 14.43
CA VAL A 676 28.02 16.58 13.84
C VAL A 676 27.51 15.38 13.06
N GLN A 677 26.49 14.66 13.55
CA GLN A 677 25.88 13.54 12.82
C GLN A 677 25.27 14.03 11.49
N SER A 678 24.56 15.16 11.54
CA SER A 678 23.92 15.76 10.35
C SER A 678 24.95 16.22 9.32
N ILE A 679 26.06 16.81 9.77
CA ILE A 679 27.16 17.26 8.89
C ILE A 679 28.02 16.08 8.40
N ALA A 680 28.22 15.04 9.21
CA ALA A 680 28.91 13.82 8.78
C ALA A 680 28.14 13.10 7.66
N HIS A 681 26.80 13.05 7.73
CA HIS A 681 25.97 12.55 6.62
C HIS A 681 26.14 13.37 5.34
N ILE A 682 26.20 14.70 5.42
CA ILE A 682 26.47 15.57 4.27
C ILE A 682 27.86 15.30 3.67
N LEU A 683 28.86 14.99 4.51
CA LEU A 683 30.20 14.56 4.09
C LEU A 683 30.27 13.09 3.59
N GLY A 684 29.17 12.35 3.59
CA GLY A 684 29.13 10.92 3.24
C GLY A 684 29.78 9.99 4.27
N VAL A 685 30.05 10.49 5.48
CA VAL A 685 30.73 9.77 6.57
C VAL A 685 29.69 9.09 7.47
N LYS A 686 29.72 7.76 7.49
CA LYS A 686 28.75 6.93 8.24
C LYS A 686 28.88 7.00 9.76
N ASP A 687 30.05 7.38 10.28
CA ASP A 687 30.33 7.47 11.71
C ASP A 687 31.08 8.79 12.05
N PRO A 688 30.43 9.77 12.71
CA PRO A 688 31.05 11.04 13.07
C PRO A 688 32.19 10.94 14.10
N SER A 689 32.38 9.80 14.76
CA SER A 689 33.49 9.58 15.69
C SER A 689 34.85 9.45 14.98
N THR A 690 34.83 9.06 13.71
CA THR A 690 36.03 8.91 12.86
C THR A 690 36.63 10.23 12.39
N LEU A 691 35.89 11.34 12.53
CA LEU A 691 36.33 12.67 12.12
C LEU A 691 37.24 13.30 13.17
N ASN A 692 38.45 13.73 12.76
CA ASN A 692 39.37 14.43 13.64
C ASN A 692 38.73 15.77 14.10
N PRO A 693 38.54 16.00 15.42
CA PRO A 693 37.81 17.16 15.92
C PRO A 693 38.45 18.51 15.58
N ASN A 694 39.75 18.54 15.28
CA ASN A 694 40.52 19.77 15.08
C ASN A 694 40.75 20.15 13.61
N ILE A 695 40.41 19.27 12.66
CA ILE A 695 40.52 19.56 11.22
C ILE A 695 39.30 20.37 10.78
N SER A 696 39.51 21.35 9.91
CA SER A 696 38.41 22.18 9.37
C SER A 696 37.57 21.40 8.35
N LEU A 697 36.28 21.75 8.20
CA LEU A 697 35.42 21.13 7.18
C LEU A 697 36.03 21.26 5.76
N GLY A 698 36.70 22.39 5.48
CA GLY A 698 37.43 22.62 4.22
C GLY A 698 38.54 21.61 3.95
N GLU A 699 39.27 21.20 4.98
CA GLU A 699 40.34 20.20 4.90
C GLU A 699 39.80 18.76 4.93
N LEU A 700 38.62 18.54 5.52
CA LEU A 700 37.85 17.29 5.43
C LEU A 700 37.19 17.08 4.05
N GLY A 701 37.48 17.93 3.07
CA GLY A 701 37.02 17.79 1.70
C GLY A 701 35.61 18.33 1.44
N ILE A 702 35.07 19.19 2.33
CA ILE A 702 33.76 19.80 2.07
C ILE A 702 33.83 20.67 0.80
N ASP A 703 33.11 20.24 -0.22
CA ASP A 703 33.03 20.98 -1.46
C ASP A 703 32.09 22.19 -1.31
N SER A 704 31.85 22.88 -2.42
CA SER A 704 31.06 24.11 -2.42
C SER A 704 29.55 23.81 -2.24
N LEU A 705 29.07 22.63 -2.63
CA LEU A 705 27.67 22.21 -2.47
C LEU A 705 27.39 21.79 -1.03
N MET A 706 28.19 20.87 -0.51
CA MET A 706 28.10 20.37 0.86
C MET A 706 28.17 21.53 1.86
N SER A 707 29.02 22.54 1.60
CA SER A 707 29.09 23.76 2.43
C SER A 707 27.75 24.51 2.53
N VAL A 708 26.88 24.43 1.51
CA VAL A 708 25.55 25.05 1.53
C VAL A 708 24.47 24.14 2.12
N GLU A 709 24.60 22.82 2.03
CA GLU A 709 23.74 21.90 2.79
C GLU A 709 23.99 22.00 4.30
N VAL A 710 25.26 22.14 4.70
CA VAL A 710 25.64 22.46 6.08
C VAL A 710 25.08 23.81 6.49
N LYS A 711 25.17 24.83 5.62
CA LYS A 711 24.56 26.14 5.86
C LYS A 711 23.05 26.06 6.10
N GLN A 712 22.31 25.41 5.21
CA GLN A 712 20.86 25.25 5.33
C GLN A 712 20.47 24.48 6.59
N THR A 713 21.29 23.51 7.01
CA THR A 713 21.10 22.76 8.26
C THR A 713 21.31 23.64 9.50
N LEU A 714 22.38 24.46 9.51
CA LEU A 714 22.65 25.43 10.58
C LEU A 714 21.58 26.53 10.68
N GLU A 715 21.12 27.06 9.54
CA GLU A 715 20.04 28.06 9.50
C GLU A 715 18.69 27.46 9.91
N ARG A 716 18.39 26.19 9.54
CA ARG A 716 17.12 25.52 9.86
C ARG A 716 17.02 25.07 11.32
N ASP A 717 18.07 24.44 11.83
CA ASP A 717 18.02 23.72 13.12
C ASP A 717 18.62 24.53 14.29
N TYR A 718 19.39 25.59 13.99
CA TYR A 718 20.11 26.40 14.99
C TYR A 718 19.98 27.92 14.81
N ASP A 719 19.27 28.41 13.78
CA ASP A 719 19.11 29.85 13.43
C ASP A 719 20.45 30.59 13.24
N LEU A 720 21.49 29.87 12.80
CA LEU A 720 22.85 30.40 12.64
C LEU A 720 23.19 30.72 11.18
N THR A 721 23.14 32.01 10.82
CA THR A 721 23.54 32.50 9.50
C THR A 721 25.06 32.67 9.41
N LEU A 722 25.75 31.70 8.81
CA LEU A 722 27.19 31.78 8.49
C LEU A 722 27.43 31.90 6.97
N SER A 723 28.57 32.47 6.59
CA SER A 723 29.05 32.46 5.21
C SER A 723 29.71 31.13 4.84
N THR A 724 29.74 30.80 3.55
CA THR A 724 30.37 29.57 3.04
C THR A 724 31.87 29.49 3.38
N GLN A 725 32.54 30.63 3.53
CA GLN A 725 33.95 30.69 3.92
C GLN A 725 34.14 30.40 5.42
N GLU A 726 33.27 30.91 6.29
CA GLU A 726 33.26 30.59 7.71
C GLU A 726 32.92 29.11 7.94
N ILE A 727 31.96 28.56 7.18
CA ILE A 727 31.58 27.14 7.25
C ILE A 727 32.77 26.24 6.90
N ARG A 728 33.55 26.56 5.87
CA ARG A 728 34.78 25.82 5.56
C ARG A 728 35.84 25.89 6.65
N GLN A 729 35.81 26.92 7.50
CA GLN A 729 36.71 27.09 8.64
C GLN A 729 36.18 26.50 9.95
N LEU A 730 34.91 26.06 10.00
CA LEU A 730 34.39 25.33 11.15
C LEU A 730 35.14 24.00 11.33
N THR A 731 35.48 23.68 12.57
CA THR A 731 36.00 22.36 12.96
C THR A 731 34.88 21.51 13.55
N VAL A 732 35.06 20.19 13.56
CA VAL A 732 34.09 19.28 14.20
C VAL A 732 33.95 19.55 15.70
N ALA A 733 35.00 20.00 16.39
CA ALA A 733 34.91 20.51 17.76
C ALA A 733 33.97 21.72 17.86
N ARG A 734 34.13 22.74 17.00
CA ARG A 734 33.29 23.94 17.04
C ARG A 734 31.82 23.65 16.70
N LEU A 735 31.56 22.63 15.88
CA LEU A 735 30.21 22.13 15.60
C LEU A 735 29.59 21.44 16.82
N ARG A 736 30.35 20.70 17.64
CA ARG A 736 29.85 20.17 18.92
C ARG A 736 29.48 21.29 19.89
N GLU A 737 30.32 22.32 19.99
CA GLU A 737 30.05 23.49 20.84
C GLU A 737 28.79 24.26 20.39
N ILE A 738 28.60 24.45 19.08
CA ILE A 738 27.37 25.02 18.51
C ILE A 738 26.15 24.13 18.80
N GLY A 739 26.31 22.81 18.64
CA GLY A 739 25.27 21.80 18.91
C GLY A 739 24.78 21.81 20.36
N GLN A 740 25.71 21.99 21.30
CA GLN A 740 25.46 22.00 22.75
C GLN A 740 24.97 23.36 23.29
N GLY A 741 25.21 24.44 22.55
CA GLY A 741 24.76 25.80 22.88
C GLY A 741 25.72 26.58 23.78
N PHE A 742 25.75 27.90 23.61
CA PHE A 742 26.51 28.81 24.48
C PHE A 742 25.92 28.82 25.89
N GLY A 743 26.66 28.31 26.87
CA GLY A 743 26.36 28.44 28.30
C GLY A 743 27.55 29.04 29.05
N GLU A 744 27.35 30.17 29.73
CA GLU A 744 28.32 30.68 30.69
C GLU A 744 28.35 29.83 31.98
N ILE A 745 29.46 29.94 32.70
CA ILE A 745 29.91 29.02 33.75
C ILE A 745 29.14 29.20 35.07
N SER A 746 28.52 28.14 35.61
CA SER A 746 28.74 27.70 37.02
C SER A 746 27.92 26.47 37.46
N ALA A 747 28.61 25.54 38.14
CA ALA A 747 28.22 24.71 39.30
C ALA A 747 26.85 23.99 39.43
N SER A 748 26.94 22.76 39.98
CA SER A 748 25.93 21.96 40.71
C SER A 748 24.73 21.36 39.96
N GLN A 749 24.84 20.04 39.76
CA GLN A 749 23.82 18.98 39.86
C GLN A 749 22.33 19.39 40.01
N GLU A 750 21.50 18.92 39.09
CA GLU A 750 20.42 17.95 39.37
C GLU A 750 19.91 17.33 38.05
N LYS A 751 19.80 15.99 37.98
CA LYS A 751 19.21 15.28 36.82
C LYS A 751 17.77 14.92 37.13
N THR A 752 16.83 15.42 36.34
CA THR A 752 15.46 14.86 36.22
C THR A 752 15.28 14.28 34.81
N VAL A 753 14.72 13.07 34.73
CA VAL A 753 14.49 12.34 33.47
C VAL A 753 13.00 12.11 33.30
N GLN A 754 12.47 12.43 32.12
CA GLN A 754 11.11 12.12 31.65
C GLN A 754 11.07 12.19 30.10
N PRO A 755 10.11 11.55 29.40
CA PRO A 755 10.40 10.24 28.80
C PRO A 755 10.24 10.17 27.27
N GLU A 756 10.93 9.21 26.64
CA GLU A 756 10.83 8.92 25.19
C GLU A 756 9.50 8.25 24.78
N LYS A 757 9.13 8.39 23.50
CA LYS A 757 8.03 7.64 22.86
C LYS A 757 8.41 7.07 21.48
N GLU A 758 8.42 5.74 21.47
CA GLU A 758 8.30 4.69 20.43
C GLU A 758 8.12 5.05 18.92
N HIS A 759 8.72 4.20 18.08
CA HIS A 759 8.61 4.13 16.60
C HIS A 759 8.24 2.70 16.13
N GLU A 760 7.52 2.59 15.00
CA GLU A 760 6.98 1.37 14.33
C GLU A 760 7.07 1.54 12.79
N ASP A 761 7.44 0.56 11.92
CA ASP A 761 7.94 -0.82 12.07
C ASP A 761 9.10 -1.08 11.08
N THR A 762 10.19 -1.68 11.57
CA THR A 762 11.14 -2.48 10.77
C THR A 762 11.56 -3.70 11.57
N LEU A 763 11.91 -4.80 10.89
CA LEU A 763 12.44 -6.02 11.51
C LEU A 763 13.80 -5.77 12.16
N ASP A 764 13.79 -5.24 13.38
CA ASP A 764 14.97 -5.14 14.26
C ASP A 764 15.47 -6.56 14.58
N VAL A 765 16.61 -6.90 14.01
CA VAL A 765 17.37 -8.11 14.29
C VAL A 765 18.80 -7.66 14.64
N ALA A 766 19.42 -8.33 15.60
CA ALA A 766 20.77 -8.02 16.05
C ALA A 766 21.78 -8.04 14.91
N ARG A 767 22.74 -7.13 14.91
CA ARG A 767 23.97 -7.30 14.12
C ARG A 767 25.00 -8.01 14.98
N LEU A 768 24.97 -9.33 14.94
CA LEU A 768 26.01 -10.16 15.54
C LEU A 768 27.31 -9.99 14.75
N THR A 769 28.43 -9.96 15.45
CA THR A 769 29.74 -10.14 14.82
C THR A 769 29.82 -11.55 14.23
N PHE A 770 29.95 -11.65 12.90
CA PHE A 770 30.17 -12.93 12.22
C PHE A 770 31.59 -13.44 12.52
N THR A 771 31.72 -14.71 12.90
CA THR A 771 32.98 -15.33 13.35
C THR A 771 33.23 -16.69 12.71
N GLU A 772 34.47 -17.16 12.69
CA GLU A 772 34.86 -18.43 12.03
C GLU A 772 34.31 -19.67 12.73
N GLU A 773 34.12 -19.63 14.06
CA GLU A 773 33.49 -20.72 14.82
C GLU A 773 32.03 -20.33 15.11
N LEU A 774 31.08 -20.93 14.40
CA LEU A 774 29.64 -20.72 14.62
C LEU A 774 29.01 -21.80 15.50
N ILE A 775 29.59 -23.01 15.50
CA ILE A 775 29.13 -24.16 16.29
C ILE A 775 30.18 -24.48 17.36
N PRO A 776 29.86 -24.32 18.65
CA PRO A 776 30.78 -24.65 19.75
C PRO A 776 31.18 -26.14 19.81
N ASP A 777 32.40 -26.41 20.28
CA ASP A 777 32.90 -27.76 20.61
C ASP A 777 32.59 -28.18 22.06
N ARG A 778 32.23 -27.22 22.92
CA ARG A 778 32.06 -27.39 24.37
C ARG A 778 30.81 -26.69 24.89
N VAL A 779 30.06 -27.44 25.71
CA VAL A 779 28.88 -26.96 26.44
C VAL A 779 29.23 -25.87 27.44
N ILE A 780 30.32 -26.03 28.19
CA ILE A 780 30.73 -25.12 29.27
C ILE A 780 31.97 -24.32 28.84
N VAL A 781 31.91 -23.00 29.00
CA VAL A 781 33.04 -22.09 28.75
C VAL A 781 33.17 -21.05 29.86
N GLU A 782 34.39 -20.73 30.29
CA GLU A 782 34.64 -19.60 31.20
C GLU A 782 34.51 -18.27 30.46
N MET A 783 33.78 -17.31 31.04
CA MET A 783 33.47 -16.05 30.37
C MET A 783 34.31 -14.86 30.83
N ASN A 784 34.84 -14.88 32.05
CA ASN A 784 35.62 -13.76 32.61
C ASN A 784 36.92 -14.15 33.33
N GLY A 785 37.25 -15.45 33.39
CA GLY A 785 38.54 -15.92 33.92
C GLY A 785 38.75 -15.67 35.42
N LEU A 786 37.67 -15.42 36.18
CA LEU A 786 37.73 -15.26 37.63
C LEU A 786 37.57 -16.62 38.32
N ASP A 787 38.46 -16.95 39.26
CA ASP A 787 38.31 -18.13 40.11
C ASP A 787 37.27 -17.88 41.21
N GLY A 788 36.29 -18.77 41.36
CA GLY A 788 35.22 -18.65 42.33
C GLY A 788 34.37 -19.92 42.48
N ALA A 789 33.90 -20.18 43.71
CA ALA A 789 33.18 -21.41 44.07
C ALA A 789 31.69 -21.40 43.67
N SER A 790 31.05 -20.23 43.60
CA SER A 790 29.66 -20.05 43.16
C SER A 790 29.63 -19.16 41.91
N PRO A 791 29.69 -19.74 40.69
CA PRO A 791 29.56 -18.98 39.46
C PRO A 791 28.12 -18.59 39.13
N VAL A 792 27.97 -17.58 38.26
CA VAL A 792 26.72 -17.32 37.54
C VAL A 792 26.73 -18.11 36.24
N PHE A 793 25.72 -18.95 36.05
CA PHE A 793 25.51 -19.74 34.84
C PHE A 793 24.69 -18.94 33.83
N ILE A 794 25.27 -18.62 32.68
CA ILE A 794 24.69 -17.73 31.67
C ILE A 794 24.33 -18.53 30.41
N MET A 795 23.03 -18.58 30.10
CA MET A 795 22.49 -19.34 28.97
C MET A 795 22.63 -18.61 27.64
N HIS A 796 23.04 -19.36 26.61
CA HIS A 796 23.18 -18.84 25.26
C HIS A 796 21.87 -18.24 24.70
N PRO A 797 21.96 -17.18 23.89
CA PRO A 797 20.85 -16.67 23.08
C PRO A 797 20.58 -17.55 21.84
N ILE A 798 19.75 -17.10 20.90
CA ILE A 798 19.22 -17.91 19.78
C ILE A 798 20.30 -18.36 18.76
N GLU A 799 21.51 -17.84 18.90
CA GLU A 799 22.71 -18.17 18.14
C GLU A 799 23.36 -19.50 18.55
N GLY A 800 23.07 -20.00 19.75
CA GLY A 800 23.68 -21.22 20.29
C GLY A 800 25.01 -21.02 21.06
N HIS A 801 25.64 -19.85 20.96
CA HIS A 801 26.91 -19.55 21.62
C HIS A 801 26.83 -18.30 22.52
N VAL A 802 27.66 -18.20 23.56
CA VAL A 802 27.61 -17.07 24.51
C VAL A 802 28.41 -15.84 24.05
N ARG A 803 28.90 -15.78 22.81
CA ARG A 803 29.83 -14.73 22.35
C ARG A 803 29.33 -13.29 22.56
N ALA A 804 28.04 -13.02 22.32
CA ALA A 804 27.43 -11.71 22.52
C ALA A 804 27.38 -11.26 23.99
N LEU A 805 27.70 -12.14 24.95
CA LEU A 805 27.59 -11.92 26.39
C LEU A 805 28.96 -11.73 27.07
N TYR A 806 30.08 -11.84 26.34
CA TYR A 806 31.43 -11.70 26.91
C TYR A 806 31.67 -10.31 27.53
N GLU A 807 31.28 -9.22 26.86
CA GLU A 807 31.55 -7.86 27.35
C GLU A 807 30.88 -7.63 28.72
N MET A 808 29.59 -7.94 28.83
CA MET A 808 28.87 -7.96 30.12
C MET A 808 29.55 -8.87 31.15
N ALA A 809 29.98 -10.08 30.75
CA ALA A 809 30.62 -11.00 31.68
C ALA A 809 31.98 -10.50 32.21
N THR A 810 32.77 -9.80 31.40
CA THR A 810 34.03 -9.17 31.87
C THR A 810 33.82 -8.09 32.93
N HIS A 811 32.61 -7.53 33.02
CA HIS A 811 32.23 -6.57 34.06
C HIS A 811 31.61 -7.23 35.31
N LEU A 812 31.39 -8.55 35.33
CA LEU A 812 30.92 -9.26 36.52
C LEU A 812 32.07 -9.42 37.54
N PRO A 813 31.88 -9.01 38.82
CA PRO A 813 32.86 -9.20 39.90
C PRO A 813 32.86 -10.62 40.47
N VAL A 814 32.11 -11.54 39.86
CA VAL A 814 31.94 -12.96 40.24
C VAL A 814 32.22 -13.83 39.02
N ARG A 815 32.65 -15.08 39.23
CA ARG A 815 32.92 -16.03 38.14
C ARG A 815 31.67 -16.20 37.26
N ALA A 816 31.86 -16.08 35.94
CA ALA A 816 30.78 -16.22 34.96
C ALA A 816 31.05 -17.40 34.03
N VAL A 817 30.11 -18.34 34.01
CA VAL A 817 30.21 -19.60 33.25
C VAL A 817 29.13 -19.62 32.17
N GLY A 818 29.55 -19.68 30.91
CA GLY A 818 28.68 -19.72 29.76
C GLY A 818 28.25 -21.13 29.42
N MET A 819 26.94 -21.31 29.19
CA MET A 819 26.34 -22.56 28.74
C MET A 819 25.93 -22.43 27.27
N GLN A 820 26.61 -23.19 26.41
CA GLN A 820 26.49 -23.16 24.96
C GLN A 820 25.80 -24.41 24.41
N TRP A 821 25.26 -24.33 23.20
CA TRP A 821 24.74 -25.48 22.48
C TRP A 821 25.84 -26.22 21.73
N THR A 822 25.83 -27.54 21.84
CA THR A 822 26.68 -28.47 21.09
C THR A 822 25.81 -29.56 20.46
N PRO A 823 26.28 -30.28 19.41
CA PRO A 823 25.46 -31.24 18.66
C PRO A 823 24.86 -32.42 19.45
N ASP A 824 25.33 -32.68 20.67
CA ASP A 824 24.80 -33.68 21.60
C ASP A 824 23.61 -33.18 22.45
N ILE A 825 23.31 -31.87 22.44
CA ILE A 825 22.19 -31.28 23.18
C ILE A 825 20.92 -31.29 22.30
N PRO A 826 19.78 -31.85 22.78
CA PRO A 826 18.53 -31.87 22.03
C PRO A 826 18.09 -30.45 21.63
N GLU A 827 17.81 -30.19 20.36
CA GLU A 827 17.56 -28.84 19.86
C GLU A 827 16.08 -28.54 19.54
N HIS A 828 15.19 -29.47 19.91
CA HIS A 828 13.77 -29.48 19.55
C HIS A 828 12.81 -29.10 20.69
N SER A 829 13.27 -29.07 21.94
CA SER A 829 12.46 -28.81 23.13
C SER A 829 13.25 -28.01 24.16
N ILE A 830 12.68 -26.91 24.66
CA ILE A 830 13.28 -26.11 25.76
C ILE A 830 13.45 -26.96 27.03
N VAL A 831 12.48 -27.83 27.33
CA VAL A 831 12.48 -28.70 28.51
C VAL A 831 13.64 -29.71 28.46
N GLU A 832 13.90 -30.29 27.28
CA GLU A 832 14.99 -31.26 27.09
C GLU A 832 16.36 -30.57 27.07
N MET A 833 16.49 -29.39 26.47
CA MET A 833 17.68 -28.55 26.57
C MET A 833 18.01 -28.23 28.03
N ALA A 834 17.03 -27.69 28.76
CA ALA A 834 17.19 -27.30 30.16
C ALA A 834 17.61 -28.49 31.04
N ALA A 835 17.10 -29.70 30.80
CA ALA A 835 17.50 -30.89 31.54
C ALA A 835 18.98 -31.25 31.35
N VAL A 836 19.50 -31.16 30.11
CA VAL A 836 20.93 -31.37 29.84
C VAL A 836 21.78 -30.26 30.47
N TYR A 837 21.35 -29.00 30.39
CA TYR A 837 22.05 -27.89 31.04
C TYR A 837 22.04 -27.97 32.56
N VAL A 838 20.95 -28.39 33.19
CA VAL A 838 20.88 -28.66 34.64
C VAL A 838 21.82 -29.80 35.01
N GLN A 839 21.87 -30.90 34.25
CA GLN A 839 22.84 -31.96 34.51
C GLN A 839 24.28 -31.43 34.46
N LYS A 840 24.64 -30.64 33.43
CA LYS A 840 25.98 -30.08 33.27
C LYS A 840 26.34 -29.04 34.33
N LEU A 841 25.35 -28.27 34.80
CA LEU A 841 25.48 -27.36 35.94
C LEU A 841 25.75 -28.14 37.24
N LEU A 842 25.01 -29.23 37.51
CA LEU A 842 25.20 -30.09 38.68
C LEU A 842 26.53 -30.86 38.66
N GLU A 843 27.04 -31.23 37.47
CA GLU A 843 28.38 -31.80 37.29
C GLU A 843 29.51 -30.81 37.66
N LEU A 844 29.29 -29.50 37.47
CA LEU A 844 30.27 -28.45 37.80
C LEU A 844 30.15 -27.95 39.24
N GLN A 845 28.92 -27.84 39.76
CA GLN A 845 28.60 -27.39 41.11
C GLN A 845 27.51 -28.33 41.69
N PRO A 846 27.86 -29.31 42.54
CA PRO A 846 26.89 -30.28 43.07
C PRO A 846 25.93 -29.74 44.15
N GLU A 847 26.30 -28.65 44.82
CA GLU A 847 25.52 -28.03 45.89
C GLU A 847 25.19 -26.56 45.57
N GLY A 848 23.93 -26.16 45.81
CA GLY A 848 23.48 -24.79 45.61
C GLY A 848 23.94 -23.82 46.72
N PRO A 849 23.56 -22.52 46.66
CA PRO A 849 22.58 -21.96 45.73
C PRO A 849 23.10 -21.82 44.29
N TYR A 850 22.19 -21.96 43.33
CA TYR A 850 22.50 -21.76 41.90
C TYR A 850 22.06 -20.38 41.43
N HIS A 851 22.95 -19.67 40.74
CA HIS A 851 22.66 -18.38 40.14
C HIS A 851 22.59 -18.55 38.62
N VAL A 852 21.39 -18.38 38.05
CA VAL A 852 21.13 -18.65 36.63
C VAL A 852 20.68 -17.37 35.94
N ALA A 853 21.28 -17.08 34.78
CA ALA A 853 20.90 -15.96 33.94
C ALA A 853 20.77 -16.40 32.47
N GLY A 854 20.05 -15.62 31.66
CA GLY A 854 19.92 -15.91 30.23
C GLY A 854 19.38 -14.74 29.44
N TYR A 855 19.81 -14.62 28.18
CA TYR A 855 19.44 -13.52 27.28
C TYR A 855 18.54 -13.99 26.14
N SER A 856 17.47 -13.24 25.86
CA SER A 856 16.54 -13.51 24.75
C SER A 856 15.94 -14.93 24.84
N LEU A 857 16.24 -15.84 23.90
CA LEU A 857 15.87 -17.26 24.02
C LEU A 857 16.43 -17.90 25.30
N GLY A 858 17.67 -17.58 25.66
CA GLY A 858 18.36 -18.09 26.84
C GLY A 858 17.64 -17.75 28.15
N ALA A 859 16.89 -16.65 28.19
CA ALA A 859 16.04 -16.32 29.34
C ALA A 859 14.93 -17.37 29.55
N THR A 860 14.35 -17.88 28.46
CA THR A 860 13.33 -18.94 28.50
C THR A 860 13.94 -20.27 28.94
N ILE A 861 15.17 -20.58 28.52
CA ILE A 861 15.91 -21.78 28.96
C ILE A 861 16.28 -21.67 30.44
N ALA A 862 16.84 -20.53 30.87
CA ALA A 862 17.18 -20.24 32.28
C ALA A 862 15.96 -20.38 33.21
N PHE A 863 14.78 -19.94 32.76
CA PHE A 863 13.53 -20.09 33.51
C PHE A 863 13.14 -21.56 33.71
N GLU A 864 13.18 -22.36 32.65
CA GLU A 864 12.89 -23.80 32.72
C GLU A 864 13.94 -24.55 33.56
N MET A 865 15.23 -24.19 33.46
CA MET A 865 16.27 -24.74 34.33
C MET A 865 16.00 -24.45 35.80
N ALA A 866 15.53 -23.23 36.12
CA ALA A 866 15.20 -22.86 37.49
C ALA A 866 13.98 -23.65 38.03
N LEU A 867 12.96 -23.90 37.21
CA LEU A 867 11.86 -24.81 37.54
C LEU A 867 12.36 -26.24 37.79
N GLN A 868 13.23 -26.76 36.93
CA GLN A 868 13.76 -28.12 37.07
C GLN A 868 14.62 -28.28 38.32
N LEU A 869 15.50 -27.31 38.61
CA LEU A 869 16.28 -27.26 39.85
C LEU A 869 15.39 -27.26 41.11
N GLN A 870 14.34 -26.43 41.14
CA GLN A 870 13.36 -26.43 42.24
C GLN A 870 12.62 -27.77 42.36
N SER A 871 12.21 -28.37 41.25
CA SER A 871 11.54 -29.68 41.23
C SER A 871 12.43 -30.83 41.74
N SER A 872 13.75 -30.71 41.56
CA SER A 872 14.76 -31.63 42.08
C SER A 872 15.22 -31.31 43.51
N GLY A 873 14.60 -30.34 44.19
CA GLY A 873 14.90 -29.98 45.59
C GLY A 873 16.13 -29.09 45.77
N HIS A 874 16.66 -28.48 44.70
CA HIS A 874 17.80 -27.57 44.77
C HIS A 874 17.37 -26.11 44.93
N THR A 875 18.13 -25.35 45.73
CA THR A 875 17.93 -23.91 45.91
C THR A 875 18.50 -23.14 44.71
N VAL A 876 17.65 -22.35 44.05
CA VAL A 876 18.07 -21.30 43.11
C VAL A 876 18.25 -20.01 43.92
N GLY A 877 19.47 -19.48 43.99
CA GLY A 877 19.78 -18.25 44.72
C GLY A 877 19.31 -17.00 43.99
N SER A 878 19.46 -16.97 42.66
CA SER A 878 18.93 -15.88 41.85
C SER A 878 18.65 -16.31 40.42
N LEU A 879 17.53 -15.85 39.87
CA LEU A 879 17.16 -15.98 38.45
C LEU A 879 17.15 -14.59 37.80
N THR A 880 18.04 -14.34 36.84
CA THR A 880 18.11 -13.05 36.12
C THR A 880 17.88 -13.20 34.62
N LEU A 881 16.79 -12.64 34.12
CA LEU A 881 16.37 -12.71 32.73
C LEU A 881 16.77 -11.40 32.00
N LEU A 882 17.54 -11.51 30.93
CA LEU A 882 18.00 -10.39 30.12
C LEU A 882 17.12 -10.27 28.87
N ASP A 883 16.29 -9.24 28.85
CA ASP A 883 15.31 -8.85 27.82
C ASP A 883 14.62 -10.05 27.11
N GLY A 884 14.06 -10.96 27.92
CA GLY A 884 13.39 -12.17 27.45
C GLY A 884 12.62 -12.88 28.55
N ALA A 885 11.62 -13.68 28.18
CA ALA A 885 10.75 -14.45 29.07
C ALA A 885 9.98 -15.53 28.27
N PRO A 886 9.35 -16.53 28.93
CA PRO A 886 8.57 -17.57 28.25
C PRO A 886 7.46 -17.06 27.30
N LEU A 887 6.80 -15.96 27.63
CA LEU A 887 5.78 -15.32 26.78
C LEU A 887 6.39 -14.48 25.65
N PHE A 888 7.56 -13.87 25.89
CA PHE A 888 8.27 -13.00 24.93
C PHE A 888 8.60 -13.72 23.61
N ILE A 889 9.20 -14.91 23.70
CA ILE A 889 9.51 -15.72 22.51
C ILE A 889 8.21 -16.25 21.85
N ASN A 890 7.15 -16.49 22.63
CA ASN A 890 5.90 -17.03 22.09
C ASN A 890 5.18 -16.01 21.18
N GLU A 891 5.13 -14.73 21.58
CA GLU A 891 4.54 -13.65 20.76
C GLU A 891 5.44 -13.19 19.61
N HIS A 892 6.76 -13.12 19.82
CA HIS A 892 7.72 -12.89 18.73
C HIS A 892 7.58 -13.95 17.61
N SER A 893 7.20 -15.18 17.98
CA SER A 893 6.84 -16.25 17.06
C SER A 893 5.38 -16.21 16.58
N ALA A 894 4.43 -15.69 17.37
CA ALA A 894 3.02 -15.61 16.98
C ALA A 894 2.80 -14.64 15.81
N HIS A 895 3.56 -13.55 15.74
CA HIS A 895 3.61 -12.65 14.58
C HIS A 895 4.15 -13.33 13.30
N ARG A 896 4.92 -14.42 13.43
CA ARG A 896 5.25 -15.32 12.30
C ARG A 896 4.18 -16.40 12.07
N ARG A 897 3.41 -16.81 13.08
CA ARG A 897 2.26 -17.74 12.94
C ARG A 897 1.05 -17.12 12.22
N THR A 898 0.79 -15.82 12.34
CA THR A 898 -0.20 -15.12 11.49
C THR A 898 0.20 -15.10 10.01
N ARG A 899 1.48 -15.35 9.70
CA ARG A 899 1.97 -15.62 8.34
C ARG A 899 1.88 -17.10 7.91
N CYS A 900 1.23 -17.99 8.68
CA CYS A 900 0.90 -19.37 8.26
C CYS A 900 -0.19 -19.47 7.18
N THR A 901 -0.44 -18.39 6.43
CA THR A 901 -1.13 -18.38 5.13
C THR A 901 -0.17 -18.52 3.95
N LEU A 902 1.13 -18.34 4.18
CA LEU A 902 2.20 -18.51 3.20
C LEU A 902 2.48 -19.99 2.93
N ASN A 903 2.84 -20.32 1.70
CA ASN A 903 3.20 -21.69 1.34
C ASN A 903 4.56 -22.10 1.98
N ARG A 904 4.87 -23.40 1.97
CA ARG A 904 6.12 -23.94 2.55
C ARG A 904 7.38 -23.26 1.99
N ASP A 905 7.37 -22.95 0.71
CA ASP A 905 8.49 -22.36 -0.02
C ASP A 905 8.82 -20.93 0.47
N GLU A 906 7.78 -20.12 0.73
CA GLU A 906 7.89 -18.78 1.29
C GLU A 906 8.29 -18.78 2.77
N GLN A 907 7.88 -19.80 3.53
CA GLN A 907 8.31 -19.98 4.92
C GLN A 907 9.82 -20.28 4.98
N GLU A 908 10.32 -21.20 4.15
CA GLU A 908 11.75 -21.51 4.05
C GLU A 908 12.57 -20.28 3.65
N THR A 909 12.10 -19.48 2.68
CA THR A 909 12.75 -18.22 2.29
C THR A 909 12.76 -17.16 3.41
N LEU A 910 11.68 -17.01 4.18
CA LEU A 910 11.63 -16.07 5.31
C LEU A 910 12.54 -16.50 6.48
N LEU A 911 12.77 -17.81 6.65
CA LEU A 911 13.70 -18.32 7.66
C LEU A 911 15.14 -17.95 7.33
N PHE A 912 15.59 -18.17 6.09
CA PHE A 912 16.92 -17.79 5.65
C PHE A 912 17.13 -16.27 5.71
N ALA A 913 16.17 -15.47 5.25
CA ALA A 913 16.24 -14.01 5.37
C ALA A 913 16.31 -13.55 6.84
N GLY A 914 15.57 -14.20 7.74
CA GLY A 914 15.60 -13.92 9.18
C GLY A 914 16.91 -14.30 9.88
N PHE A 915 17.59 -15.36 9.42
CA PHE A 915 18.93 -15.73 9.88
C PHE A 915 20.00 -14.75 9.37
N LEU A 916 19.97 -14.41 8.08
CA LEU A 916 20.93 -13.46 7.51
C LEU A 916 20.82 -12.08 8.18
N ALA A 917 19.60 -11.63 8.51
CA ALA A 917 19.38 -10.39 9.23
C ALA A 917 20.01 -10.36 10.64
N GLN A 918 20.44 -11.51 11.19
CA GLN A 918 21.22 -11.55 12.44
C GLN A 918 22.68 -11.12 12.28
N TYR A 919 23.18 -10.91 11.06
CA TYR A 919 24.58 -10.57 10.82
C TYR A 919 24.73 -9.32 9.93
N MET A 920 23.74 -9.03 9.10
CA MET A 920 23.81 -7.99 8.06
C MET A 920 22.53 -7.15 7.97
N ASP A 921 22.68 -5.86 7.66
CA ASP A 921 21.54 -5.03 7.23
C ASP A 921 20.98 -5.57 5.93
N LEU A 922 19.69 -5.90 5.90
CA LEU A 922 19.05 -6.49 4.75
C LEU A 922 17.73 -5.82 4.38
N ASP A 923 17.60 -5.52 3.10
CA ASP A 923 16.30 -5.43 2.43
C ASP A 923 15.70 -6.85 2.39
N VAL A 924 14.92 -7.19 3.42
CA VAL A 924 14.23 -8.47 3.56
C VAL A 924 13.33 -8.78 2.34
N PRO A 925 12.58 -7.83 1.76
CA PRO A 925 11.91 -8.00 0.47
C PRO A 925 12.83 -8.44 -0.69
N GLU A 926 14.01 -7.81 -0.87
CA GLU A 926 14.94 -8.17 -1.96
C GLU A 926 15.62 -9.52 -1.72
N VAL A 927 16.07 -9.82 -0.49
CA VAL A 927 16.61 -11.14 -0.14
C VAL A 927 15.57 -12.24 -0.34
N ARG A 928 14.30 -11.99 0.04
CA ARG A 928 13.18 -12.91 -0.24
C ARG A 928 13.01 -13.14 -1.74
N LYS A 929 13.16 -12.11 -2.57
CA LYS A 929 13.05 -12.20 -4.03
C LYS A 929 14.26 -12.89 -4.68
N GLN A 930 15.45 -12.82 -4.09
CA GLN A 930 16.63 -13.55 -4.55
C GLN A 930 16.54 -15.03 -4.18
N LEU A 931 16.31 -15.35 -2.90
CA LEU A 931 16.19 -16.73 -2.42
C LEU A 931 14.95 -17.44 -2.98
N GLY A 932 13.86 -16.73 -3.25
CA GLY A 932 12.64 -17.27 -3.88
C GLY A 932 12.80 -17.71 -5.35
N GLN A 933 13.97 -17.55 -5.96
CA GLN A 933 14.27 -18.07 -7.31
C GLN A 933 14.79 -19.51 -7.30
N PHE A 934 15.22 -20.02 -6.15
CA PHE A 934 15.79 -21.36 -6.01
C PHE A 934 14.70 -22.39 -5.67
N PRO A 935 14.64 -23.55 -6.34
CA PRO A 935 13.48 -24.46 -6.27
C PRO A 935 13.53 -25.52 -5.15
N SER A 936 14.61 -25.58 -4.34
CA SER A 936 14.73 -26.53 -3.22
C SER A 936 15.33 -25.86 -1.98
N TYR A 937 15.08 -26.47 -0.82
CA TYR A 937 15.61 -26.00 0.46
C TYR A 937 17.14 -25.91 0.46
N GLU A 938 17.81 -26.91 -0.11
CA GLU A 938 19.27 -26.99 -0.20
C GLU A 938 19.83 -25.91 -1.13
N ALA A 939 19.18 -25.66 -2.27
CA ALA A 939 19.58 -24.60 -3.19
C ALA A 939 19.37 -23.20 -2.59
N LYS A 940 18.32 -23.01 -1.79
CA LYS A 940 18.10 -21.78 -1.00
C LYS A 940 19.13 -21.61 0.11
N GLN A 941 19.50 -22.70 0.78
CA GLN A 941 20.51 -22.71 1.83
C GLN A 941 21.89 -22.33 1.29
N GLU A 942 22.34 -22.95 0.19
CA GLU A 942 23.61 -22.59 -0.47
C GLU A 942 23.63 -21.13 -0.94
N ALA A 943 22.54 -20.64 -1.54
CA ALA A 943 22.43 -19.24 -1.94
C ALA A 943 22.49 -18.27 -0.75
N ALA A 944 21.89 -18.63 0.40
CA ALA A 944 21.99 -17.84 1.63
C ALA A 944 23.41 -17.88 2.22
N ILE A 945 24.09 -19.03 2.17
CA ILE A 945 25.50 -19.17 2.59
C ILE A 945 26.40 -18.29 1.73
N ASP A 946 26.21 -18.27 0.41
CA ASP A 946 26.97 -17.41 -0.50
C ASP A 946 26.75 -15.92 -0.22
N ILE A 947 25.51 -15.48 0.05
CA ILE A 947 25.21 -14.09 0.46
C ILE A 947 25.97 -13.72 1.74
N LEU A 948 25.97 -14.59 2.75
CA LEU A 948 26.62 -14.33 4.02
C LEU A 948 28.16 -14.27 3.90
N LEU A 949 28.76 -15.26 3.23
CA LEU A 949 30.21 -15.30 3.04
C LEU A 949 30.72 -14.19 2.12
N ALA A 950 29.92 -13.73 1.15
CA ALA A 950 30.27 -12.59 0.30
C ALA A 950 30.29 -11.25 1.05
N ALA A 951 29.48 -11.10 2.11
CA ALA A 951 29.47 -9.89 2.94
C ALA A 951 30.60 -9.82 3.97
N PHE A 952 31.16 -10.99 4.35
CA PHE A 952 32.26 -11.11 5.30
C PHE A 952 33.47 -11.84 4.69
N PRO A 953 34.13 -11.27 3.67
CA PRO A 953 35.21 -11.93 2.92
C PRO A 953 36.45 -12.27 3.77
N ASP A 954 36.61 -11.58 4.90
CA ASP A 954 37.72 -11.71 5.85
C ASP A 954 37.48 -12.78 6.94
N VAL A 955 36.32 -13.44 6.97
CA VAL A 955 35.93 -14.42 8.00
C VAL A 955 35.51 -15.73 7.31
N ARG A 956 36.15 -16.87 7.64
CA ARG A 956 35.99 -18.12 6.88
C ARG A 956 35.51 -19.32 7.72
N PRO A 957 34.26 -19.33 8.22
CA PRO A 957 33.66 -20.53 8.81
C PRO A 957 33.47 -21.64 7.76
N SER A 958 33.32 -22.89 8.21
CA SER A 958 32.90 -23.97 7.31
C SER A 958 31.51 -23.69 6.76
N ARG A 959 31.26 -24.00 5.47
CA ARG A 959 29.90 -23.96 4.90
C ARG A 959 28.95 -24.90 5.66
N GLU A 960 29.47 -25.98 6.22
CA GLU A 960 28.70 -26.93 7.06
C GLU A 960 28.30 -26.33 8.42
N ASP A 961 29.14 -25.48 9.01
CA ASP A 961 28.83 -24.77 10.25
C ASP A 961 27.76 -23.71 10.02
N VAL A 962 27.87 -22.93 8.94
CA VAL A 962 26.83 -21.96 8.54
C VAL A 962 25.51 -22.68 8.25
N ALA A 963 25.54 -23.80 7.53
CA ALA A 963 24.36 -24.61 7.25
C ALA A 963 23.72 -25.19 8.53
N THR A 964 24.55 -25.55 9.51
CA THR A 964 24.10 -26.04 10.82
C THR A 964 23.52 -24.92 11.67
N ALA A 965 24.13 -23.73 11.69
CA ALA A 965 23.62 -22.55 12.40
C ALA A 965 22.26 -22.08 11.85
N MET A 966 22.09 -22.05 10.52
CA MET A 966 20.80 -21.76 9.86
C MET A 966 19.70 -22.75 10.30
N ARG A 967 20.03 -24.04 10.37
CA ARG A 967 19.12 -25.10 10.83
C ARG A 967 18.79 -24.94 12.32
N LEU A 968 19.79 -24.60 13.15
CA LEU A 968 19.66 -24.43 14.59
C LEU A 968 18.73 -23.25 14.93
N TYR A 969 18.93 -22.09 14.29
CA TYR A 969 18.07 -20.90 14.43
C TYR A 969 16.59 -21.23 14.22
N TYR A 970 16.25 -21.97 13.16
CA TYR A 970 14.86 -22.39 12.93
C TYR A 970 14.34 -23.35 14.01
N LYS A 971 15.13 -24.34 14.42
CA LYS A 971 14.72 -25.32 15.43
C LYS A 971 14.50 -24.65 16.80
N PHE A 972 15.38 -23.73 17.20
CA PHE A 972 15.25 -22.93 18.42
C PHE A 972 14.06 -21.98 18.41
N LEU A 973 13.82 -21.25 17.31
CA LEU A 973 12.59 -20.47 17.14
C LEU A 973 11.36 -21.35 17.38
N ARG A 974 11.31 -22.52 16.73
CA ARG A 974 10.19 -23.46 16.86
C ARG A 974 10.04 -23.98 18.30
N ALA A 975 11.13 -24.38 18.96
CA ALA A 975 11.13 -24.85 20.34
C ALA A 975 10.58 -23.79 21.30
N GLY A 976 11.09 -22.56 21.23
CA GLY A 976 10.61 -21.43 22.02
C GLY A 976 9.17 -21.04 21.72
N SER A 977 8.73 -21.15 20.46
CA SER A 977 7.33 -20.88 20.07
C SER A 977 6.34 -21.79 20.78
N PHE A 978 6.65 -23.09 20.91
CA PHE A 978 5.72 -24.08 21.44
C PHE A 978 5.88 -24.31 22.96
N TYR A 979 6.93 -23.75 23.56
CA TYR A 979 7.15 -23.82 25.00
C TYR A 979 6.09 -23.04 25.80
N ARG A 980 5.62 -23.66 26.87
CA ARG A 980 4.81 -23.07 27.94
C ARG A 980 5.30 -23.68 29.26
N PRO A 981 5.58 -22.89 30.31
CA PRO A 981 5.92 -23.41 31.62
C PRO A 981 4.85 -24.38 32.12
N ASN A 982 5.27 -25.54 32.65
CA ASN A 982 4.38 -26.58 33.16
C ASN A 982 4.06 -26.41 34.67
N ALA A 983 4.80 -25.54 35.34
CA ALA A 983 4.72 -25.23 36.77
C ALA A 983 4.97 -23.73 37.00
N ARG A 984 4.76 -23.28 38.25
CA ARG A 984 5.11 -21.93 38.69
C ARG A 984 6.46 -21.93 39.39
N TYR A 985 7.24 -20.89 39.15
CA TYR A 985 8.53 -20.68 39.82
C TYR A 985 8.31 -20.03 41.19
N HIS A 986 8.85 -20.64 42.24
CA HIS A 986 8.67 -20.22 43.63
C HIS A 986 9.92 -19.50 44.15
N GLY A 987 10.17 -18.29 43.64
CA GLY A 987 11.31 -17.47 44.03
C GLY A 987 11.27 -16.11 43.35
N ASP A 988 12.11 -15.18 43.80
CA ASP A 988 12.20 -13.85 43.22
C ASP A 988 12.94 -13.91 41.86
N VAL A 989 12.45 -13.14 40.88
CA VAL A 989 12.98 -13.11 39.51
C VAL A 989 13.34 -11.68 39.15
N THR A 990 14.57 -11.46 38.67
CA THR A 990 14.94 -10.15 38.11
C THR A 990 14.85 -10.18 36.60
N LEU A 991 14.04 -9.30 36.00
CA LEU A 991 13.98 -9.06 34.57
C LEU A 991 14.69 -7.73 34.26
N ILE A 992 15.77 -7.78 33.49
CA ILE A 992 16.48 -6.59 33.00
C ILE A 992 16.04 -6.34 31.56
N LYS A 993 15.29 -5.27 31.32
CA LYS A 993 14.74 -4.90 30.01
C LYS A 993 15.60 -3.87 29.30
N ALA A 994 15.63 -3.92 27.98
CA ALA A 994 16.09 -2.80 27.17
C ALA A 994 15.10 -1.62 27.27
N SER A 995 15.62 -0.39 27.33
CA SER A 995 14.81 0.84 27.35
C SER A 995 13.96 1.04 26.09
N ARG A 996 14.43 0.50 24.95
CA ARG A 996 13.79 0.58 23.64
C ARG A 996 13.53 -0.86 23.15
N PRO A 997 12.50 -1.54 23.69
CA PRO A 997 12.21 -2.93 23.33
C PRO A 997 11.66 -3.03 21.91
N ARG A 998 11.89 -4.19 21.28
CA ARG A 998 11.32 -4.53 19.96
C ARG A 998 9.80 -4.39 19.98
N LEU A 999 9.21 -4.07 18.83
CA LEU A 999 7.77 -3.85 18.68
C LEU A 999 6.89 -5.04 19.10
N THR A 1000 7.34 -6.28 18.84
CA THR A 1000 6.65 -7.48 19.33
C THR A 1000 6.64 -7.61 20.86
N ALA A 1001 7.52 -6.89 21.55
CA ALA A 1001 7.62 -6.85 23.01
C ALA A 1001 6.98 -5.61 23.65
N GLN A 1002 6.73 -4.53 22.89
CA GLN A 1002 5.90 -3.39 23.33
C GLN A 1002 4.43 -3.81 23.58
N GLN A 1003 3.97 -4.86 22.92
CA GLN A 1003 2.62 -5.42 23.08
C GLN A 1003 2.48 -6.37 24.30
N LEU A 1004 3.57 -6.65 25.03
CA LEU A 1004 3.58 -7.53 26.20
C LEU A 1004 3.37 -6.75 27.51
N PRO A 1005 2.93 -7.44 28.59
CA PRO A 1005 2.94 -6.86 29.93
C PRO A 1005 4.31 -6.29 30.36
N PRO A 1006 4.37 -5.32 31.28
CA PRO A 1006 5.63 -4.70 31.70
C PRO A 1006 6.70 -5.67 32.22
N ASP A 1007 6.28 -6.80 32.81
CA ASP A 1007 7.10 -7.91 33.33
C ASP A 1007 7.25 -9.07 32.32
N TYR A 1008 6.87 -8.87 31.05
CA TYR A 1008 6.74 -9.89 30.02
C TYR A 1008 5.88 -11.11 30.43
N GLY A 1009 4.93 -10.92 31.35
CA GLY A 1009 3.99 -11.94 31.82
C GLY A 1009 4.57 -12.93 32.83
N LEU A 1010 5.72 -12.63 33.44
CA LEU A 1010 6.34 -13.49 34.45
C LEU A 1010 5.45 -13.72 35.67
N SER A 1011 4.63 -12.74 36.06
CA SER A 1011 3.61 -12.86 37.12
C SER A 1011 2.54 -13.94 36.88
N GLU A 1012 2.37 -14.43 35.64
CA GLU A 1012 1.48 -15.57 35.36
C GLU A 1012 2.15 -16.93 35.65
N CYS A 1013 3.48 -16.97 35.70
CA CYS A 1013 4.29 -18.18 35.92
C CYS A 1013 5.23 -18.13 37.13
N CYS A 1014 5.17 -17.08 37.95
CA CYS A 1014 5.94 -16.92 39.19
C CYS A 1014 5.02 -16.63 40.37
N ASP A 1015 5.36 -17.13 41.55
CA ASP A 1015 4.69 -16.81 42.82
C ASP A 1015 5.55 -15.95 43.76
N GLY A 1016 6.84 -15.73 43.43
CA GLY A 1016 7.72 -14.76 44.10
C GLY A 1016 7.67 -13.37 43.47
N ASN A 1017 8.51 -12.45 43.98
CA ASN A 1017 8.54 -11.06 43.49
C ASN A 1017 9.25 -10.97 42.13
N VAL A 1018 8.61 -10.32 41.17
CA VAL A 1018 9.24 -10.00 39.87
C VAL A 1018 9.80 -8.58 39.92
N HIS A 1019 11.13 -8.47 39.96
CA HIS A 1019 11.86 -7.20 39.96
C HIS A 1019 12.21 -6.81 38.53
N VAL A 1020 11.62 -5.74 38.00
CA VAL A 1020 11.91 -5.24 36.65
C VAL A 1020 12.88 -4.05 36.74
N GLU A 1021 14.06 -4.18 36.15
CA GLU A 1021 14.99 -3.07 35.92
C GLU A 1021 15.07 -2.75 34.42
N VAL A 1022 15.31 -1.48 34.08
CA VAL A 1022 15.44 -1.01 32.69
C VAL A 1022 16.85 -0.47 32.49
N VAL A 1023 17.48 -0.86 31.38
CA VAL A 1023 18.83 -0.46 30.99
C VAL A 1023 18.78 0.20 29.61
N GLU A 1024 19.53 1.30 29.45
CA GLU A 1024 19.55 2.08 28.23
C GLU A 1024 20.13 1.28 27.05
N GLY A 1025 19.42 1.30 25.92
CA GLY A 1025 19.71 0.46 24.75
C GLY A 1025 18.46 -0.15 24.12
N ARG A 1026 18.66 -0.84 23.00
CA ARG A 1026 17.72 -1.78 22.36
C ARG A 1026 18.08 -3.22 22.75
N HIS A 1027 17.23 -4.18 22.40
CA HIS A 1027 17.47 -5.62 22.65
C HIS A 1027 18.87 -6.06 22.21
N GLU A 1028 19.33 -5.52 21.08
CA GLU A 1028 20.57 -5.86 20.39
C GLU A 1028 21.84 -5.29 21.02
N ASP A 1029 21.76 -4.12 21.67
CA ASP A 1029 22.92 -3.29 22.03
C ASP A 1029 23.01 -2.91 23.52
N PHE A 1030 21.98 -3.15 24.34
CA PHE A 1030 22.01 -2.86 25.78
C PHE A 1030 23.00 -3.73 26.60
N LEU A 1031 23.61 -4.74 25.98
CA LEU A 1031 24.65 -5.60 26.58
C LEU A 1031 26.08 -5.17 26.21
N LEU A 1032 26.24 -4.02 25.56
CA LEU A 1032 27.51 -3.41 25.18
C LEU A 1032 27.75 -2.10 25.96
N GLY A 1033 29.01 -1.69 26.09
CA GLY A 1033 29.44 -0.43 26.70
C GLY A 1033 28.90 -0.20 28.12
N GLN A 1034 28.24 0.95 28.32
CA GLN A 1034 27.67 1.30 29.63
C GLN A 1034 26.49 0.39 30.02
N GLY A 1035 25.75 -0.15 29.05
CA GLY A 1035 24.68 -1.12 29.28
C GLY A 1035 25.22 -2.43 29.82
N ALA A 1036 26.32 -2.93 29.25
CA ALA A 1036 27.05 -4.11 29.74
C ALA A 1036 27.41 -4.00 31.23
N GLN A 1037 27.99 -2.87 31.62
CA GLN A 1037 28.38 -2.57 33.01
C GLN A 1037 27.17 -2.51 33.95
N ARG A 1038 26.06 -1.91 33.48
CA ARG A 1038 24.83 -1.83 34.27
C ARG A 1038 24.19 -3.21 34.48
N CYS A 1039 24.07 -4.01 33.43
CA CYS A 1039 23.57 -5.39 33.51
C CYS A 1039 24.41 -6.25 34.46
N ALA A 1040 25.75 -6.18 34.33
CA ALA A 1040 26.66 -6.88 35.24
C ALA A 1040 26.51 -6.44 36.70
N THR A 1041 26.33 -5.14 36.96
CA THR A 1041 26.10 -4.61 38.31
C THR A 1041 24.82 -5.16 38.95
N ILE A 1042 23.73 -5.28 38.17
CA ILE A 1042 22.44 -5.82 38.64
C ILE A 1042 22.56 -7.31 38.95
N ILE A 1043 23.15 -8.09 38.04
CA ILE A 1043 23.42 -9.52 38.25
C ILE A 1043 24.27 -9.72 39.50
N ALA A 1044 25.35 -8.95 39.67
CA ALA A 1044 26.25 -9.04 40.82
C ALA A 1044 25.53 -8.79 42.15
N ARG A 1045 24.66 -7.77 42.21
CA ARG A 1045 23.84 -7.48 43.40
C ARG A 1045 22.94 -8.66 43.77
N ASN A 1046 22.36 -9.33 42.78
CA ASN A 1046 21.49 -10.48 42.97
C ASN A 1046 22.23 -11.77 43.35
N VAL A 1047 23.57 -11.80 43.29
CA VAL A 1047 24.43 -12.94 43.66
C VAL A 1047 25.07 -12.74 45.05
N GLN A 1048 25.08 -11.49 45.54
CA GLN A 1048 25.59 -11.11 46.87
C GLN A 1048 24.50 -11.05 47.96
N HIS A 1049 23.24 -11.22 47.58
CA HIS A 1049 22.06 -11.31 48.44
C HIS A 1049 21.51 -12.75 48.45
#